data_AF-A0A6V7W5Y8-F1
#
_entry.id   AF-A0A6V7W5Y8-F1
#
_cell.length_a   1.000
_cell.length_b   1.000
_cell.length_c   1.000
_cell.angle_alpha   90.00
_cell.angle_beta   90.00
_cell.angle_gamma   90.00
#
_symmetry.space_group_name_H-M   'P 1'
#
loop_
_entity.id
_entity.type
_entity.pdbx_description
1 polymer ?
#
loop_
_entity_poly.entity_id
_entity_poly.type
_entity_poly.pdbx_seq_one_letter_code
_entity_poly.pdbx_strand_id
1 'polypeptide(L)'
;MRDEFYWKKMDEERRKIMPLIIKILYGSETGNAQDFAEQIWQNLYSKNILTQCLAMDDYSINLLPTEELIIFIVSTSGNGDVPTNMRKSWTFLLSKKLLEGKYLDKLKFALLGLGDSSYTKYNFAAKKLYRRLIQLGAKPLSDLALADDQDAFGIDGVFEKWFFELLENNKEYFVSQPSTSTNPKFHFDILLNDDYSNNNNNYYPLTIIKNERVTNEQHFQETRLISLFIGEDVKENFRYNPGDVLMVLPENLITSIEMAKNVLTKCKNLWDLPMSICRSSSNVPISPQFVRLFSSQNLTLNALFQYYFDLHCIPKRSFIKKFASIAEDELEKERLLELCSPEGIDDYYEYCIYSKRSICEFLRDFPQTSALLTIQHFLDFFPIIRSRAFSIASSPSGHANEIQILVAKVKYNIKRIKTPRLGLCSNFLCSTTPGHQIYARISPGIFKYDKEQVTPYILIGPGTGVAPFRSMIVENEFNRKCPITLFFGCRNEAMDFYFKEEWSNYKNLQLFTAFSRDQEEKVYVQHKISENFKELWNLINCGGAKIFIAGSAGDMPKQVINSFKQVFIQEGRMSVEEADKFVELMEKKKLIQYETWNFACAFLLSLSFGLVDFNYTKIVNWFLRLFSRKTHEEISLDRLKEQMIQIKNQMSMLSPTADFAKYYKNERLLNKLKEEKEKLDKTIFSKSIISSVKINIAVKTIFMVISTCLMWKAEFFILFKMDSKWFWPLNILNLQNNIFGGQGKEEDMHQNVTLFSFVLLTLIVKKIWEYRKNNNNNDINFIGTEIFTTH
;
A
#
# COMPACT_ATOMS: atom_id res chain seq x y z
N MET A 1 46.13 6.17 -28.88
CA MET A 1 46.41 4.75 -28.54
C MET A 1 47.50 4.59 -27.48
N ARG A 2 48.73 5.15 -27.63
CA ARG A 2 49.79 5.02 -26.60
C ARG A 2 49.45 5.68 -25.25
N ASP A 3 48.82 6.85 -25.26
CA ASP A 3 48.41 7.53 -24.02
C ASP A 3 47.26 6.82 -23.31
N GLU A 4 46.29 6.32 -24.06
CA GLU A 4 45.12 5.62 -23.51
C GLU A 4 45.50 4.30 -22.82
N PHE A 5 46.50 3.59 -23.35
CA PHE A 5 47.09 2.41 -22.71
C PHE A 5 47.85 2.76 -21.43
N TYR A 6 48.59 3.88 -21.42
CA TYR A 6 49.34 4.35 -20.26
C TYR A 6 48.41 4.76 -19.12
N TRP A 7 47.33 5.50 -19.42
CA TRP A 7 46.32 5.89 -18.45
C TRP A 7 45.54 4.69 -17.91
N LYS A 8 45.19 3.70 -18.75
CA LYS A 8 44.59 2.44 -18.28
C LYS A 8 45.51 1.71 -17.30
N LYS A 9 46.80 1.59 -17.62
CA LYS A 9 47.77 0.91 -16.75
C LYS A 9 47.98 1.64 -15.43
N MET A 10 48.04 2.98 -15.45
CA MET A 10 48.10 3.78 -14.22
C MET A 10 46.82 3.69 -13.39
N ASP A 11 45.64 3.64 -14.01
CA ASP A 11 44.38 3.49 -13.28
C ASP A 11 44.23 2.06 -12.70
N GLU A 12 44.71 1.04 -13.41
CA GLU A 12 44.84 -0.33 -12.89
C GLU A 12 45.80 -0.41 -11.69
N GLU A 13 46.96 0.25 -11.72
CA GLU A 13 47.87 0.31 -10.57
C GLU A 13 47.33 1.16 -9.42
N ARG A 14 46.65 2.28 -9.71
CA ARG A 14 45.94 3.10 -8.71
C ARG A 14 44.85 2.28 -8.01
N ARG A 15 44.08 1.49 -8.75
CA ARG A 15 43.02 0.60 -8.21
C ARG A 15 43.58 -0.55 -7.36
N LYS A 16 44.85 -0.93 -7.55
CA LYS A 16 45.55 -1.87 -6.65
C LYS A 16 45.93 -1.23 -5.30
N ILE A 17 46.16 0.08 -5.27
CA ILE A 17 46.59 0.83 -4.07
C ILE A 17 45.40 1.42 -3.30
N MET A 18 44.38 1.92 -4.01
CA MET A 18 43.12 2.43 -3.46
C MET A 18 41.95 1.81 -4.24
N PRO A 19 41.41 0.67 -3.77
CA PRO A 19 40.34 -0.01 -4.48
C PRO A 19 39.05 0.82 -4.41
N LEU A 20 38.29 0.84 -5.52
CA LEU A 20 37.02 1.54 -5.60
C LEU A 20 36.01 0.93 -4.62
N ILE A 21 35.48 1.76 -3.72
CA ILE A 21 34.40 1.35 -2.80
C ILE A 21 33.09 1.88 -3.35
N ILE A 22 32.25 1.01 -3.89
CA ILE A 22 30.97 1.39 -4.48
C ILE A 22 29.98 1.74 -3.36
N LYS A 23 29.43 2.97 -3.39
CA LYS A 23 28.38 3.37 -2.44
C LYS A 23 27.01 2.99 -2.99
N ILE A 24 26.16 2.41 -2.14
CA ILE A 24 24.76 2.14 -2.41
C ILE A 24 23.96 2.98 -1.42
N LEU A 25 23.32 4.04 -1.91
CA LEU A 25 22.58 4.99 -1.08
C LEU A 25 21.08 4.79 -1.27
N TYR A 26 20.32 4.72 -0.18
CA TYR A 26 18.87 4.53 -0.24
C TYR A 26 18.05 5.63 0.45
N GLY A 27 16.93 5.97 -0.20
CA GLY A 27 15.86 6.80 0.36
C GLY A 27 14.61 5.94 0.57
N SER A 28 14.24 5.66 1.82
CA SER A 28 13.12 4.79 2.18
C SER A 28 12.30 5.28 3.36
N GLU A 29 10.98 5.29 3.21
CA GLU A 29 10.04 5.58 4.30
C GLU A 29 9.66 4.32 5.08
N THR A 30 9.35 3.25 4.34
CA THR A 30 8.86 1.98 4.90
C THR A 30 9.87 0.84 4.76
N GLY A 31 11.11 1.11 4.35
CA GLY A 31 12.20 0.14 4.21
C GLY A 31 12.20 -0.67 2.91
N ASN A 32 11.25 -0.47 1.99
CA ASN A 32 11.26 -1.19 0.71
C ASN A 32 12.52 -0.89 -0.12
N ALA A 33 12.86 0.39 -0.31
CA ALA A 33 14.08 0.78 -1.02
C ALA A 33 15.37 0.33 -0.29
N GLN A 34 15.33 0.27 1.04
CA GLN A 34 16.43 -0.27 1.84
C GLN A 34 16.64 -1.77 1.52
N ASP A 35 15.58 -2.56 1.47
CA ASP A 35 15.70 -4.00 1.19
C ASP A 35 16.34 -4.28 -0.17
N PHE A 36 15.99 -3.51 -1.21
CA PHE A 36 16.61 -3.65 -2.53
C PHE A 36 18.07 -3.18 -2.54
N ALA A 37 18.40 -2.10 -1.81
CA ALA A 37 19.79 -1.67 -1.62
C ALA A 37 20.63 -2.73 -0.92
N GLU A 38 20.09 -3.37 0.13
CA GLU A 38 20.75 -4.46 0.84
C GLU A 38 20.90 -5.73 -0.01
N GLN A 39 19.95 -6.01 -0.91
CA GLN A 39 20.07 -7.11 -1.88
C GLN A 39 21.21 -6.87 -2.88
N ILE A 40 21.32 -5.65 -3.43
CA ILE A 40 22.44 -5.27 -4.31
C ILE A 40 23.76 -5.41 -3.56
N TRP A 41 23.82 -4.86 -2.34
CA TRP A 41 25.01 -4.92 -1.50
C TRP A 41 25.43 -6.36 -1.22
N GLN A 42 24.48 -7.24 -0.85
CA GLN A 42 24.75 -8.67 -0.61
C GLN A 42 25.29 -9.37 -1.86
N ASN A 43 24.69 -9.10 -3.02
CA ASN A 43 25.15 -9.70 -4.27
C ASN A 43 26.59 -9.30 -4.58
N LEU A 44 26.92 -8.01 -4.45
CA LEU A 44 28.27 -7.48 -4.69
C LEU A 44 29.27 -7.96 -3.64
N TYR A 45 28.87 -7.96 -2.36
CA TYR A 45 29.70 -8.46 -1.26
C TYR A 45 30.05 -9.94 -1.44
N SER A 46 29.08 -10.78 -1.83
CA SER A 46 29.32 -12.21 -2.10
C SER A 46 30.30 -12.48 -3.25
N LYS A 47 30.46 -11.50 -4.16
CA LYS A 47 31.41 -11.51 -5.27
C LYS A 47 32.75 -10.86 -4.90
N ASN A 48 33.00 -10.58 -3.61
CA ASN A 48 34.18 -9.87 -3.10
C ASN A 48 34.40 -8.47 -3.69
N ILE A 49 33.32 -7.76 -4.04
CA ILE A 49 33.40 -6.38 -4.52
C ILE A 49 33.27 -5.45 -3.31
N LEU A 50 34.18 -4.47 -3.19
CA LEU A 50 34.17 -3.52 -2.08
C LEU A 50 32.99 -2.56 -2.22
N THR A 51 32.07 -2.63 -1.26
CA THR A 51 30.82 -1.87 -1.29
C THR A 51 30.41 -1.40 0.10
N GLN A 52 29.65 -0.30 0.15
CA GLN A 52 29.03 0.21 1.37
C GLN A 52 27.57 0.58 1.09
N CYS A 53 26.65 0.12 1.93
CA CYS A 53 25.22 0.41 1.82
C CYS A 53 24.77 1.34 2.96
N LEU A 54 24.27 2.52 2.65
CA LEU A 54 23.98 3.57 3.63
C LEU A 54 22.64 4.25 3.35
N ALA A 55 21.95 4.69 4.39
CA ALA A 55 20.85 5.63 4.22
C ALA A 55 21.40 6.97 3.72
N MET A 56 20.60 7.71 2.96
CA MET A 56 21.05 8.98 2.39
C MET A 56 21.37 10.06 3.43
N ASP A 57 20.80 9.99 4.63
CA ASP A 57 21.05 10.90 5.75
C ASP A 57 22.23 10.49 6.64
N ASP A 58 22.65 9.22 6.60
CA ASP A 58 23.90 8.75 7.21
C ASP A 58 25.13 9.06 6.35
N TYR A 59 24.93 9.24 5.05
CA TYR A 59 26.01 9.61 4.13
C TYR A 59 26.26 11.12 4.14
N SER A 60 27.53 11.51 4.30
CA SER A 60 27.95 12.91 4.20
C SER A 60 27.88 13.38 2.75
N ILE A 61 26.74 13.99 2.38
CA ILE A 61 26.42 14.39 1.01
C ILE A 61 27.44 15.33 0.35
N ASN A 62 28.25 16.04 1.16
CA ASN A 62 29.34 16.90 0.69
C ASN A 62 30.49 16.11 0.02
N LEU A 63 30.56 14.80 0.25
CA LEU A 63 31.59 13.92 -0.31
C LEU A 63 31.23 13.40 -1.71
N LEU A 64 30.01 13.63 -2.21
CA LEU A 64 29.59 13.18 -3.55
C LEU A 64 30.59 13.53 -4.69
N PRO A 65 31.23 14.72 -4.74
CA PRO A 65 32.19 15.04 -5.80
C PRO A 65 33.46 14.18 -5.79
N THR A 66 33.74 13.53 -4.65
CA THR A 66 34.92 12.66 -4.47
C THR A 66 34.65 11.22 -4.87
N GLU A 67 33.37 10.83 -5.02
CA GLU A 67 32.97 9.47 -5.36
C GLU A 67 33.00 9.27 -6.89
N GLU A 68 33.49 8.10 -7.31
CA GLU A 68 33.53 7.73 -8.73
C GLU A 68 32.23 7.03 -9.17
N LEU A 69 31.62 6.22 -8.29
CA LEU A 69 30.41 5.47 -8.59
C LEU A 69 29.47 5.35 -7.38
N ILE A 70 28.20 5.71 -7.58
CA ILE A 70 27.12 5.51 -6.60
C ILE A 70 25.89 4.87 -7.24
N ILE A 71 25.29 3.90 -6.54
CA ILE A 71 23.99 3.32 -6.88
C ILE A 71 22.92 3.89 -5.94
N PHE A 72 21.89 4.53 -6.49
CA PHE A 72 20.80 5.13 -5.72
C PHE A 72 19.52 4.28 -5.81
N ILE A 73 18.93 3.95 -4.65
CA ILE A 73 17.63 3.25 -4.56
C ILE A 73 16.64 4.15 -3.81
N VAL A 74 15.66 4.71 -4.52
CA VAL A 74 14.79 5.77 -3.95
C VAL A 74 13.32 5.42 -4.13
N SER A 75 12.61 5.33 -3.01
CA SER A 75 11.14 5.27 -3.01
C SER A 75 10.50 6.66 -3.07
N THR A 76 9.25 6.75 -3.51
CA THR A 76 8.45 7.98 -3.43
C THR A 76 7.48 7.89 -2.26
N SER A 77 7.35 8.97 -1.48
CA SER A 77 6.52 9.01 -0.27
C SER A 77 5.36 10.01 -0.41
N GLY A 78 4.24 9.74 0.27
CA GLY A 78 3.08 10.63 0.30
C GLY A 78 2.62 11.06 -1.11
N ASN A 79 2.38 12.35 -1.29
CA ASN A 79 1.98 12.94 -2.58
C ASN A 79 3.20 13.37 -3.41
N GLY A 80 4.11 12.43 -3.70
CA GLY A 80 5.29 12.65 -4.54
C GLY A 80 6.49 13.29 -3.81
N ASP A 81 6.52 13.22 -2.49
CA ASP A 81 7.61 13.72 -1.69
C ASP A 81 8.77 12.72 -1.63
N VAL A 82 9.94 13.23 -1.25
CA VAL A 82 11.11 12.39 -0.97
C VAL A 82 10.97 11.76 0.43
N PRO A 83 11.42 10.52 0.62
CA PRO A 83 11.49 9.87 1.92
C PRO A 83 12.19 10.71 2.98
N THR A 84 11.75 10.55 4.23
CA THR A 84 12.24 11.33 5.38
C THR A 84 13.75 11.19 5.54
N ASN A 85 14.30 9.98 5.39
CA ASN A 85 15.72 9.66 5.49
C ASN A 85 16.58 10.15 4.29
N MET A 86 16.01 10.90 3.35
CA MET A 86 16.79 11.58 2.30
C MET A 86 16.54 13.10 2.23
N ARG A 87 15.65 13.65 3.08
CA ARG A 87 15.26 15.07 3.01
C ARG A 87 16.44 16.02 3.15
N LYS A 88 17.32 15.80 4.12
CA LYS A 88 18.51 16.64 4.36
C LYS A 88 19.41 16.69 3.12
N SER A 89 19.73 15.51 2.59
CA SER A 89 20.55 15.34 1.39
C SER A 89 19.88 15.93 0.16
N TRP A 90 18.57 15.78 0.02
CA TRP A 90 17.79 16.39 -1.06
C TRP A 90 17.80 17.92 -1.01
N THR A 91 17.57 18.51 0.17
CA THR A 91 17.62 19.97 0.37
C THR A 91 19.00 20.52 0.02
N PHE A 92 20.07 19.84 0.41
CA PHE A 92 21.43 20.22 0.05
C PHE A 92 21.62 20.23 -1.48
N LEU A 93 21.23 19.15 -2.16
CA LEU A 93 21.37 19.02 -3.61
C LEU A 93 20.58 20.09 -4.39
N LEU A 94 19.50 20.63 -3.83
CA LEU A 94 18.71 21.70 -4.45
C LEU A 94 19.37 23.09 -4.39
N SER A 95 20.49 23.25 -3.68
CA SER A 95 21.20 24.52 -3.61
C SER A 95 21.63 25.02 -4.99
N LYS A 96 21.28 26.26 -5.34
CA LYS A 96 21.65 26.90 -6.61
C LYS A 96 23.17 27.05 -6.77
N LYS A 97 23.89 27.23 -5.66
CA LYS A 97 25.36 27.38 -5.64
C LYS A 97 26.10 26.19 -6.26
N LEU A 98 25.49 25.00 -6.22
CA LEU A 98 26.10 23.77 -6.75
C LEU A 98 26.06 23.68 -8.29
N LEU A 99 25.33 24.57 -8.97
CA LEU A 99 25.26 24.59 -10.43
C LEU A 99 26.49 25.28 -11.06
N GLU A 100 27.17 26.14 -10.31
CA GLU A 100 28.36 26.86 -10.74
C GLU A 100 29.56 25.91 -10.70
N GLY A 101 29.75 25.13 -11.78
CA GLY A 101 30.97 24.34 -11.98
C GLY A 101 30.79 22.82 -12.18
N LYS A 102 29.59 22.33 -12.49
CA LYS A 102 29.33 20.87 -12.65
C LYS A 102 29.86 20.07 -11.45
N TYR A 103 29.34 20.39 -10.26
CA TYR A 103 29.77 19.85 -8.97
C TYR A 103 29.98 18.33 -8.91
N LEU A 104 29.30 17.55 -9.76
CA LEU A 104 29.34 16.08 -9.80
C LEU A 104 29.92 15.53 -11.12
N ASP A 105 30.79 16.27 -11.82
CA ASP A 105 31.33 15.90 -13.15
C ASP A 105 32.03 14.52 -13.23
N LYS A 106 32.67 14.10 -12.13
CA LYS A 106 33.35 12.80 -11.98
C LYS A 106 32.41 11.67 -11.60
N LEU A 107 31.26 11.98 -11.01
CA LEU A 107 30.36 10.98 -10.46
C LEU A 107 29.64 10.24 -11.58
N LYS A 108 29.82 8.92 -11.61
CA LYS A 108 28.93 8.01 -12.34
C LYS A 108 27.86 7.47 -11.41
N PHE A 109 26.65 7.26 -11.91
CA PHE A 109 25.58 6.75 -11.06
C PHE A 109 24.60 5.84 -11.78
N ALA A 110 23.95 4.97 -11.03
CA ALA A 110 22.76 4.24 -11.47
C ALA A 110 21.62 4.54 -10.48
N LEU A 111 20.37 4.55 -10.96
CA LEU A 111 19.22 4.91 -10.12
C LEU A 111 18.03 3.99 -10.38
N LEU A 112 17.57 3.33 -9.32
CA LEU A 112 16.31 2.60 -9.28
C LEU A 112 15.29 3.37 -8.45
N GLY A 113 14.20 3.75 -9.09
CA GLY A 113 13.01 4.31 -8.46
C GLY A 113 12.02 3.22 -8.08
N LEU A 114 11.51 3.27 -6.86
CA LEU A 114 10.39 2.47 -6.41
C LEU A 114 9.15 3.37 -6.33
N GLY A 115 8.11 3.04 -7.08
CA GLY A 115 6.86 3.77 -7.12
C GLY A 115 5.66 2.87 -7.29
N ASP A 116 4.49 3.48 -7.32
CA ASP A 116 3.21 2.82 -7.51
C ASP A 116 2.41 3.67 -8.52
N SER A 117 2.06 3.10 -9.67
CA SER A 117 1.37 3.80 -10.76
C SER A 117 -0.08 4.17 -10.44
N SER A 118 -0.67 3.63 -9.36
CA SER A 118 -1.97 4.10 -8.86
C SER A 118 -1.91 5.52 -8.30
N TYR A 119 -0.71 6.03 -7.98
CA TYR A 119 -0.49 7.40 -7.52
C TYR A 119 -0.18 8.33 -8.68
N THR A 120 -0.79 9.52 -8.69
CA THR A 120 -0.60 10.54 -9.74
C THR A 120 0.85 10.95 -9.93
N LYS A 121 1.64 10.99 -8.85
CA LYS A 121 3.07 11.31 -8.87
C LYS A 121 3.94 10.05 -8.83
N TYR A 122 3.69 9.15 -9.78
CA TYR A 122 4.43 7.91 -9.96
C TYR A 122 5.96 8.14 -10.06
N ASN A 123 6.71 7.52 -9.14
CA ASN A 123 8.18 7.55 -9.07
C ASN A 123 8.80 8.97 -9.02
N PHE A 124 8.06 9.94 -8.51
CA PHE A 124 8.41 11.36 -8.66
C PHE A 124 9.70 11.75 -7.91
N ALA A 125 9.98 11.13 -6.75
CA ALA A 125 11.21 11.37 -6.00
C ALA A 125 12.46 10.94 -6.79
N ALA A 126 12.43 9.71 -7.34
CA ALA A 126 13.48 9.16 -8.18
C ALA A 126 13.71 9.98 -9.45
N LYS A 127 12.62 10.37 -10.15
CA LYS A 127 12.67 11.23 -11.34
C LYS A 127 13.28 12.61 -11.05
N LYS A 128 12.94 13.21 -9.91
CA LYS A 128 13.52 14.49 -9.45
C LYS A 128 15.02 14.36 -9.16
N LEU A 129 15.41 13.31 -8.42
CA LEU A 129 16.81 13.07 -8.10
C LEU A 129 17.65 12.84 -9.36
N TYR A 130 17.18 11.97 -10.26
CA TYR A 130 17.85 11.68 -11.54
C TYR A 130 18.12 12.96 -12.35
N ARG A 131 17.07 13.79 -12.56
CA ARG A 131 17.20 15.07 -13.27
C ARG A 131 18.19 16.00 -12.57
N ARG A 132 18.17 16.05 -11.24
CA ARG A 132 19.05 16.92 -10.47
C ARG A 132 20.50 16.48 -10.53
N LEU A 133 20.79 15.19 -10.46
CA LEU A 133 22.16 14.65 -10.59
C LEU A 133 22.77 14.99 -11.96
N ILE A 134 21.99 14.83 -13.04
CA ILE A 134 22.41 15.22 -14.39
C ILE A 134 22.67 16.73 -14.48
N GLN A 135 21.78 17.56 -13.92
CA GLN A 135 21.99 19.02 -13.88
C GLN A 135 23.29 19.42 -13.17
N LEU A 136 23.70 18.64 -12.17
CA LEU A 136 24.94 18.86 -11.42
C LEU A 136 26.19 18.27 -12.11
N GLY A 137 26.04 17.59 -13.26
CA GLY A 137 27.13 17.08 -14.07
C GLY A 137 27.39 15.57 -13.96
N ALA A 138 26.66 14.86 -13.10
CA ALA A 138 26.82 13.41 -12.94
C ALA A 138 26.39 12.64 -14.20
N LYS A 139 27.06 11.51 -14.47
CA LYS A 139 26.84 10.69 -15.66
C LYS A 139 26.11 9.39 -15.32
N PRO A 140 24.93 9.13 -15.90
CA PRO A 140 24.24 7.86 -15.66
C PRO A 140 24.98 6.68 -16.33
N LEU A 141 25.10 5.55 -15.63
CA LEU A 141 25.59 4.27 -16.16
C LEU A 141 24.49 3.45 -16.85
N SER A 142 23.24 3.72 -16.48
CA SER A 142 22.06 3.08 -17.05
C SER A 142 20.95 4.11 -17.15
N ASP A 143 19.93 3.82 -17.95
CA ASP A 143 18.68 4.57 -17.87
C ASP A 143 18.07 4.50 -16.47
N LEU A 144 17.25 5.51 -16.17
CA LEU A 144 16.47 5.56 -14.94
C LEU A 144 15.51 4.36 -14.89
N ALA A 145 15.77 3.41 -13.98
CA ALA A 145 14.87 2.29 -13.76
C ALA A 145 13.68 2.72 -12.90
N LEU A 146 12.46 2.43 -13.35
CA LEU A 146 11.21 2.83 -12.70
C LEU A 146 10.40 1.57 -12.38
N ALA A 147 10.60 1.03 -11.19
CA ALA A 147 9.85 -0.11 -10.71
C ALA A 147 8.46 0.31 -10.20
N ASP A 148 7.46 -0.52 -10.50
CA ASP A 148 6.06 -0.29 -10.17
C ASP A 148 5.53 -1.39 -9.25
N ASP A 149 4.96 -1.00 -8.12
CA ASP A 149 4.31 -1.93 -7.19
C ASP A 149 3.04 -2.56 -7.77
N GLN A 150 2.44 -1.95 -8.81
CA GLN A 150 1.25 -2.47 -9.50
C GLN A 150 1.58 -3.42 -10.67
N ASP A 151 2.86 -3.62 -11.00
CA ASP A 151 3.26 -4.56 -12.06
C ASP A 151 2.88 -6.01 -11.69
N ALA A 152 2.62 -6.85 -12.69
CA ALA A 152 2.29 -8.26 -12.49
C ALA A 152 3.39 -9.03 -11.73
N PHE A 153 4.65 -8.62 -11.89
CA PHE A 153 5.81 -9.15 -11.18
C PHE A 153 6.27 -8.22 -10.04
N GLY A 154 5.50 -7.17 -9.75
CA GLY A 154 5.82 -6.10 -8.82
C GLY A 154 7.15 -5.43 -9.12
N ILE A 155 7.80 -4.94 -8.06
CA ILE A 155 9.09 -4.24 -8.15
C ILE A 155 10.18 -5.13 -8.78
N ASP A 156 10.13 -6.44 -8.54
CA ASP A 156 11.11 -7.42 -9.02
C ASP A 156 11.19 -7.47 -10.56
N GLY A 157 10.06 -7.23 -11.24
CA GLY A 157 9.98 -7.27 -12.71
C GLY A 157 10.93 -6.28 -13.41
N VAL A 158 11.19 -5.13 -12.78
CA VAL A 158 12.17 -4.15 -13.27
C VAL A 158 13.53 -4.38 -12.61
N PHE A 159 13.55 -4.68 -11.30
CA PHE A 159 14.78 -4.77 -10.53
C PHE A 159 15.74 -5.83 -11.04
N GLU A 160 15.29 -7.08 -11.23
CA GLU A 160 16.20 -8.19 -11.56
C GLU A 160 16.88 -7.96 -12.91
N LYS A 161 16.10 -7.55 -13.92
CA LYS A 161 16.60 -7.22 -15.26
C LYS A 161 17.57 -6.04 -15.22
N TRP A 162 17.16 -4.93 -14.61
CA TRP A 162 17.99 -3.72 -14.53
C TRP A 162 19.31 -3.99 -13.81
N PHE A 163 19.27 -4.73 -12.70
CA PHE A 163 20.47 -5.01 -11.93
C PHE A 163 21.43 -5.92 -12.70
N PHE A 164 20.91 -6.94 -13.39
CA PHE A 164 21.72 -7.78 -14.26
C PHE A 164 22.40 -6.97 -15.38
N GLU A 165 21.63 -6.14 -16.10
CA GLU A 165 22.16 -5.29 -17.17
C GLU A 165 23.18 -4.27 -16.66
N LEU A 166 22.96 -3.70 -15.47
CA LEU A 166 23.89 -2.78 -14.83
C LEU A 166 25.26 -3.45 -14.60
N LEU A 167 25.28 -4.67 -14.07
CA LEU A 167 26.53 -5.41 -13.81
C LEU A 167 27.21 -5.83 -15.10
N GLU A 168 26.47 -6.38 -16.06
CA GLU A 168 27.02 -6.93 -17.29
C GLU A 168 27.60 -5.85 -18.21
N ASN A 169 26.93 -4.69 -18.31
CA ASN A 169 27.36 -3.61 -19.19
C ASN A 169 28.48 -2.74 -18.62
N ASN A 170 28.79 -2.87 -17.32
CA ASN A 170 29.72 -1.98 -16.60
C ASN A 170 30.75 -2.76 -15.76
N LYS A 171 31.19 -3.93 -16.24
CA LYS A 171 32.08 -4.86 -15.52
C LYS A 171 33.38 -4.21 -15.03
N GLU A 172 33.84 -3.15 -15.69
CA GLU A 172 35.06 -2.44 -15.31
C GLU A 172 35.00 -1.73 -13.95
N TYR A 173 33.80 -1.48 -13.39
CA TYR A 173 33.65 -0.93 -12.04
C TYR A 173 33.40 -2.02 -10.98
N PHE A 174 32.92 -3.19 -11.38
CA PHE A 174 32.52 -4.29 -10.49
C PHE A 174 33.60 -5.37 -10.38
N VAL A 175 34.81 -4.96 -10.01
CA VAL A 175 35.98 -5.84 -9.95
C VAL A 175 36.07 -6.56 -8.59
N SER A 176 36.08 -7.89 -8.62
CA SER A 176 36.26 -8.75 -7.45
C SER A 176 37.67 -8.65 -6.86
N GLN A 177 37.77 -8.59 -5.54
CA GLN A 177 39.03 -8.73 -4.80
C GLN A 177 39.40 -10.21 -4.63
N PRO A 178 40.70 -10.57 -4.58
CA PRO A 178 41.13 -11.94 -4.28
C PRO A 178 40.69 -12.35 -2.86
N SER A 179 39.98 -13.47 -2.74
CA SER A 179 39.29 -13.89 -1.50
C SER A 179 40.15 -14.70 -0.53
N THR A 180 39.93 -14.44 0.76
CA THR A 180 40.04 -15.44 1.84
C THR A 180 38.77 -15.38 2.69
N SER A 181 37.89 -16.39 2.56
CA SER A 181 36.66 -16.64 3.34
C SER A 181 35.40 -15.79 3.10
N THR A 182 34.25 -16.48 3.03
CA THR A 182 32.89 -15.95 3.09
C THR A 182 32.42 -15.87 4.54
N ASN A 183 32.81 -14.82 5.26
CA ASN A 183 32.36 -14.64 6.65
C ASN A 183 30.92 -14.09 6.71
N PRO A 184 30.11 -14.47 7.72
CA PRO A 184 28.81 -13.85 7.94
C PRO A 184 28.99 -12.35 8.22
N LYS A 185 27.95 -11.52 8.05
CA LYS A 185 28.07 -10.04 8.22
C LYS A 185 28.25 -9.60 9.66
N PHE A 186 27.68 -10.39 10.57
CA PHE A 186 27.67 -10.15 12.01
C PHE A 186 28.00 -11.46 12.72
N HIS A 187 28.58 -11.35 13.90
CA HIS A 187 28.84 -12.45 14.81
C HIS A 187 28.21 -12.16 16.17
N PHE A 188 27.77 -13.21 16.85
CA PHE A 188 27.27 -13.15 18.22
C PHE A 188 28.33 -13.74 19.15
N ASP A 189 28.81 -12.91 20.08
CA ASP A 189 29.76 -13.32 21.11
C ASP A 189 29.03 -13.48 22.45
N ILE A 190 29.22 -14.61 23.12
CA ILE A 190 28.61 -14.87 24.44
C ILE A 190 29.47 -14.18 25.50
N LEU A 191 28.85 -13.36 26.34
CA LEU A 191 29.53 -12.60 27.39
C LEU A 191 29.60 -13.42 28.69
N LEU A 192 30.73 -13.35 29.40
CA LEU A 192 30.99 -14.13 30.63
C LEU A 192 30.96 -13.30 31.92
N ASN A 193 30.89 -11.96 31.89
CA ASN A 193 30.92 -11.09 33.08
C ASN A 193 29.97 -9.88 32.99
N ASP A 194 29.46 -9.46 34.16
CA ASP A 194 28.36 -8.50 34.37
C ASP A 194 28.80 -7.05 34.72
N ASP A 195 29.89 -6.52 34.16
CA ASP A 195 30.31 -5.14 34.46
C ASP A 195 29.72 -4.13 33.45
N TYR A 196 28.71 -3.38 33.90
CA TYR A 196 27.83 -2.57 33.07
C TYR A 196 27.73 -1.09 33.47
N SER A 197 27.73 -0.22 32.45
CA SER A 197 27.20 1.15 32.53
C SER A 197 26.42 1.48 31.26
N ASN A 198 25.18 1.92 31.45
CA ASN A 198 24.16 2.07 30.42
C ASN A 198 24.37 3.38 29.63
N ASN A 199 24.44 3.35 28.30
CA ASN A 199 24.44 4.58 27.50
C ASN A 199 23.76 4.43 26.14
N ASN A 200 22.81 5.34 25.91
CA ASN A 200 22.25 5.78 24.63
C ASN A 200 21.31 4.84 23.86
N ASN A 201 20.10 4.66 24.39
CA ASN A 201 18.92 4.48 23.55
C ASN A 201 18.06 5.75 23.57
N ASN A 202 17.73 6.31 22.40
CA ASN A 202 16.87 7.50 22.24
C ASN A 202 15.39 7.25 22.61
N TYR A 203 15.10 6.20 23.38
CA TYR A 203 13.78 5.83 23.87
C TYR A 203 13.86 5.64 25.38
N TYR A 204 12.92 6.24 26.08
CA TYR A 204 12.91 6.35 27.53
C TYR A 204 11.70 5.64 28.10
N PRO A 205 11.81 5.03 29.29
CA PRO A 205 10.70 4.35 29.93
C PRO A 205 9.62 5.35 30.37
N LEU A 206 8.36 5.00 30.12
CA LEU A 206 7.17 5.64 30.68
C LEU A 206 6.32 4.58 31.36
N THR A 207 5.68 4.92 32.49
CA THR A 207 4.86 3.96 33.24
C THR A 207 3.39 4.15 32.92
N ILE A 208 2.66 3.09 32.59
CA ILE A 208 1.22 3.17 32.37
C ILE A 208 0.52 3.45 33.71
N ILE A 209 -0.23 4.55 33.78
CA ILE A 209 -1.05 4.93 34.94
C ILE A 209 -2.47 4.41 34.75
N LYS A 210 -3.04 4.64 33.56
CA LYS A 210 -4.42 4.29 33.22
C LYS A 210 -4.48 3.70 31.81
N ASN A 211 -5.39 2.74 31.63
CA ASN A 211 -5.65 2.11 30.35
C ASN A 211 -7.17 1.86 30.22
N GLU A 212 -7.91 2.89 29.84
CA GLU A 212 -9.36 2.93 29.96
C GLU A 212 -10.02 2.85 28.58
N ARG A 213 -11.03 2.00 28.44
CA ARG A 213 -11.82 1.94 27.20
C ARG A 213 -12.75 3.15 27.14
N VAL A 214 -12.69 3.90 26.04
CA VAL A 214 -13.52 5.09 25.81
C VAL A 214 -14.71 4.82 24.87
N THR A 215 -14.76 3.66 24.22
CA THR A 215 -15.96 3.20 23.51
C THR A 215 -16.85 2.37 24.42
N ASN A 216 -18.16 2.40 24.15
CA ASN A 216 -19.10 1.47 24.75
C ASN A 216 -18.66 0.01 24.53
N GLU A 217 -18.88 -0.88 25.50
CA GLU A 217 -18.48 -2.29 25.44
C GLU A 217 -19.03 -3.03 24.21
N GLN A 218 -20.24 -2.68 23.79
CA GLN A 218 -20.93 -3.26 22.63
C GLN A 218 -20.39 -2.73 21.29
N HIS A 219 -19.59 -1.66 21.28
CA HIS A 219 -19.01 -1.13 20.05
C HIS A 219 -17.94 -2.11 19.51
N PHE A 220 -18.02 -2.45 18.22
CA PHE A 220 -17.15 -3.46 17.60
C PHE A 220 -15.65 -3.10 17.66
N GLN A 221 -15.33 -1.80 17.60
CA GLN A 221 -13.98 -1.29 17.73
C GLN A 221 -13.73 -0.82 19.17
N GLU A 222 -12.75 -1.46 19.80
CA GLU A 222 -12.25 -1.07 21.11
C GLU A 222 -11.25 0.09 20.94
N THR A 223 -11.57 1.25 21.51
CA THR A 223 -10.64 2.39 21.57
C THR A 223 -10.35 2.70 23.03
N ARG A 224 -9.08 2.92 23.37
CA ARG A 224 -8.63 3.21 24.73
C ARG A 224 -7.91 4.53 24.84
N LEU A 225 -8.11 5.23 25.95
CA LEU A 225 -7.25 6.32 26.40
C LEU A 225 -6.21 5.73 27.35
N ILE A 226 -4.94 5.92 27.03
CA ILE A 226 -3.82 5.41 27.83
C ILE A 226 -3.04 6.58 28.39
N SER A 227 -2.94 6.63 29.70
CA SER A 227 -2.19 7.62 30.46
C SER A 227 -0.82 7.07 30.84
N LEU A 228 0.23 7.85 30.58
CA LEU A 228 1.63 7.49 30.77
C LEU A 228 2.30 8.50 31.70
N PHE A 229 2.86 8.02 32.80
CA PHE A 229 3.64 8.81 33.75
C PHE A 229 5.04 9.07 33.22
N ILE A 230 5.46 10.32 33.31
CA ILE A 230 6.81 10.78 33.01
C ILE A 230 7.60 10.81 34.34
N GLY A 231 8.59 9.93 34.47
CA GLY A 231 9.51 9.94 35.59
C GLY A 231 10.36 11.23 35.60
N GLU A 232 10.76 11.69 36.80
CA GLU A 232 11.59 12.90 36.94
C GLU A 232 12.97 12.74 36.27
N ASP A 233 13.47 11.51 36.18
CA ASP A 233 14.73 11.14 35.53
C ASP A 233 14.72 11.32 34.00
N VAL A 234 13.55 11.22 33.37
CA VAL A 234 13.38 11.29 31.90
C VAL A 234 12.60 12.52 31.45
N LYS A 235 12.22 13.40 32.38
CA LYS A 235 11.33 14.54 32.15
C LYS A 235 11.81 15.49 31.07
N GLU A 236 13.12 15.71 30.96
CA GLU A 236 13.69 16.59 29.93
C GLU A 236 13.52 16.02 28.51
N ASN A 237 13.44 14.70 28.38
CA ASN A 237 13.26 14.01 27.10
C ASN A 237 11.81 14.03 26.59
N PHE A 238 10.86 14.38 27.46
CA PHE A 238 9.43 14.41 27.17
C PHE A 238 8.83 15.83 27.15
N ARG A 239 9.61 16.83 26.75
CA ARG A 239 9.08 18.16 26.42
C ARG A 239 8.40 18.10 25.05
N TYR A 240 7.13 18.49 24.98
CA TYR A 240 6.34 18.45 23.76
C TYR A 240 5.39 19.66 23.66
N ASN A 241 4.88 19.92 22.45
CA ASN A 241 3.84 20.90 22.17
C ASN A 241 2.57 20.19 21.68
N PRO A 242 1.39 20.81 21.81
CA PRO A 242 0.18 20.26 21.20
C PRO A 242 0.36 20.00 19.70
N GLY A 243 -0.05 18.82 19.27
CA GLY A 243 0.17 18.31 17.91
C GLY A 243 1.43 17.48 17.74
N ASP A 244 2.34 17.42 18.73
CA ASP A 244 3.46 16.48 18.70
C ASP A 244 2.99 15.02 18.88
N VAL A 245 3.87 14.09 18.52
CA VAL A 245 3.58 12.66 18.41
C VAL A 245 4.44 11.87 19.38
N LEU A 246 3.84 10.89 20.06
CA LEU A 246 4.55 9.90 20.85
C LEU A 246 4.90 8.69 19.99
N MET A 247 6.18 8.37 19.87
CA MET A 247 6.68 7.20 19.18
C MET A 247 6.87 6.07 20.20
N VAL A 248 5.98 5.08 20.19
CA VAL A 248 5.98 3.96 21.14
C VAL A 248 6.65 2.73 20.51
N LEU A 249 7.58 2.09 21.23
CA LEU A 249 8.13 0.79 20.87
C LEU A 249 7.21 -0.33 21.38
N PRO A 250 6.65 -1.17 20.50
CA PRO A 250 5.87 -2.31 20.94
C PRO A 250 6.74 -3.54 21.22
N GLU A 251 6.11 -4.53 21.83
CA GLU A 251 6.68 -5.85 22.12
C GLU A 251 5.90 -6.94 21.40
N ASN A 252 6.59 -8.04 21.07
CA ASN A 252 5.91 -9.23 20.56
C ASN A 252 5.09 -9.93 21.65
N LEU A 253 4.05 -10.65 21.21
CA LEU A 253 3.27 -11.50 22.08
C LEU A 253 4.11 -12.68 22.57
N ILE A 254 3.94 -13.05 23.84
CA ILE A 254 4.57 -14.23 24.44
C ILE A 254 4.30 -15.48 23.59
N THR A 255 3.07 -15.63 23.08
CA THR A 255 2.68 -16.75 22.21
C THR A 255 3.46 -16.80 20.89
N SER A 256 3.83 -15.64 20.32
CA SER A 256 4.67 -15.58 19.11
C SER A 256 6.12 -15.99 19.43
N ILE A 257 6.62 -15.62 20.61
CA ILE A 257 7.96 -15.99 21.08
C ILE A 257 8.03 -17.50 21.35
N GLU A 258 7.02 -18.06 22.02
CA GLU A 258 6.91 -19.50 22.28
C GLU A 258 6.85 -20.31 20.99
N MET A 259 6.08 -19.85 20.00
CA MET A 259 6.03 -20.50 18.69
C MET A 259 7.40 -20.49 17.99
N ALA A 260 8.14 -19.38 18.07
CA ALA A 260 9.51 -19.31 17.56
C ALA A 260 10.47 -20.25 18.32
N LYS A 261 10.39 -20.30 19.65
CA LYS A 261 11.17 -21.22 20.50
C LYS A 261 10.96 -22.68 20.12
N ASN A 262 9.73 -23.06 19.78
CA ASN A 262 9.39 -24.43 19.44
C ASN A 262 10.05 -24.91 18.14
N VAL A 263 10.23 -24.02 17.16
CA VAL A 263 10.79 -24.37 15.85
C VAL A 263 12.30 -24.10 15.71
N LEU A 264 12.84 -23.15 16.46
CA LEU A 264 14.27 -22.80 16.44
C LEU A 264 15.10 -23.74 17.32
N THR A 265 15.07 -25.04 17.01
CA THR A 265 15.60 -26.10 17.87
C THR A 265 17.10 -26.04 18.10
N LYS A 266 17.88 -25.52 17.15
CA LYS A 266 19.34 -25.29 17.31
C LYS A 266 19.68 -24.21 18.34
N CYS A 267 18.72 -23.37 18.73
CA CYS A 267 18.93 -22.26 19.68
C CYS A 267 18.40 -22.55 21.09
N LYS A 268 17.93 -23.77 21.38
CA LYS A 268 17.26 -24.13 22.66
C LYS A 268 18.03 -23.70 23.92
N ASN A 269 19.35 -23.80 23.91
CA ASN A 269 20.19 -23.50 25.08
C ASN A 269 20.75 -22.05 25.08
N LEU A 270 20.36 -21.23 24.11
CA LEU A 270 20.89 -19.88 23.93
C LEU A 270 19.93 -18.77 24.37
N TRP A 271 18.70 -19.11 24.76
CA TRP A 271 17.62 -18.13 24.91
C TRP A 271 17.86 -17.07 25.98
N ASP A 272 18.50 -17.48 27.07
CA ASP A 272 18.77 -16.66 28.26
C ASP A 272 20.25 -16.29 28.40
N LEU A 273 21.11 -16.71 27.46
CA LEU A 273 22.53 -16.40 27.54
C LEU A 273 22.79 -14.94 27.12
N PRO A 274 23.56 -14.18 27.91
CA PRO A 274 23.96 -12.83 27.55
C PRO A 274 24.93 -12.85 26.37
N MET A 275 24.73 -11.95 25.42
CA MET A 275 25.51 -11.86 24.18
C MET A 275 25.70 -10.42 23.72
N SER A 276 26.75 -10.22 22.94
CA SER A 276 27.00 -9.00 22.16
C SER A 276 26.97 -9.30 20.67
N ILE A 277 26.52 -8.33 19.88
CA ILE A 277 26.53 -8.42 18.43
C ILE A 277 27.72 -7.62 17.89
N CYS A 278 28.63 -8.31 17.23
CA CYS A 278 29.84 -7.75 16.65
C CYS A 278 29.73 -7.74 15.11
N ARG A 279 30.31 -6.72 14.48
CA ARG A 279 30.40 -6.68 13.02
C ARG A 279 31.61 -7.45 12.55
N SER A 280 31.46 -8.18 11.45
CA SER A 280 32.57 -8.97 10.90
C SER A 280 33.65 -8.12 10.25
N SER A 281 33.34 -6.88 9.85
CA SER A 281 34.34 -5.92 9.39
C SER A 281 33.93 -4.46 9.58
N SER A 282 34.90 -3.55 9.42
CA SER A 282 34.67 -2.10 9.38
C SER A 282 33.76 -1.64 8.23
N ASN A 283 33.62 -2.47 7.18
CA ASN A 283 32.85 -2.16 5.97
C ASN A 283 31.41 -2.66 6.00
N VAL A 284 31.02 -3.48 6.98
CA VAL A 284 29.62 -3.87 7.16
C VAL A 284 28.88 -2.68 7.80
N PRO A 285 27.96 -2.03 7.07
CA PRO A 285 27.20 -0.92 7.62
C PRO A 285 26.23 -1.45 8.69
N ILE A 286 26.10 -0.71 9.79
CA ILE A 286 24.99 -0.91 10.72
C ILE A 286 23.81 -0.14 10.13
N SER A 287 22.77 -0.83 9.67
CA SER A 287 21.55 -0.13 9.29
C SER A 287 21.01 0.67 10.49
N PRO A 288 20.48 1.90 10.30
CA PRO A 288 19.87 2.70 11.37
C PRO A 288 18.88 1.91 12.24
N GLN A 289 18.17 0.94 11.65
CA GLN A 289 17.24 0.08 12.38
C GLN A 289 17.92 -0.84 13.40
N PHE A 290 19.19 -1.21 13.16
CA PHE A 290 19.98 -2.06 14.03
C PHE A 290 20.83 -1.26 15.03
N VAL A 291 20.97 0.07 14.89
CA VAL A 291 21.77 0.89 15.82
C VAL A 291 21.37 0.64 17.28
N ARG A 292 20.06 0.51 17.54
CA ARG A 292 19.54 0.17 18.87
C ARG A 292 20.09 -1.16 19.37
N LEU A 293 20.19 -2.18 18.52
CA LEU A 293 20.76 -3.49 18.90
C LEU A 293 22.23 -3.37 19.25
N PHE A 294 23.03 -2.73 18.40
CA PHE A 294 24.47 -2.58 18.63
C PHE A 294 24.81 -1.65 19.81
N SER A 295 23.88 -0.80 20.22
CA SER A 295 24.01 0.07 21.40
C SER A 295 23.43 -0.57 22.66
N SER A 296 22.72 -1.70 22.54
CA SER A 296 22.09 -2.37 23.67
C SER A 296 23.08 -3.30 24.36
N GLN A 297 23.08 -3.24 25.68
CA GLN A 297 23.83 -4.13 26.55
C GLN A 297 22.90 -5.27 27.01
N ASN A 298 23.47 -6.39 27.47
CA ASN A 298 22.68 -7.56 27.94
C ASN A 298 21.64 -8.08 26.95
N LEU A 299 22.03 -8.22 25.68
CA LEU A 299 21.16 -8.88 24.72
C LEU A 299 21.08 -10.37 25.08
N THR A 300 19.88 -10.90 25.14
CA THR A 300 19.59 -12.33 25.13
C THR A 300 18.71 -12.62 23.92
N LEU A 301 18.60 -13.87 23.44
CA LEU A 301 17.65 -14.15 22.36
C LEU A 301 16.21 -13.85 22.81
N ASN A 302 15.88 -14.04 24.09
CA ASN A 302 14.59 -13.61 24.63
C ASN A 302 14.37 -12.12 24.42
N ALA A 303 15.33 -11.27 24.78
CA ALA A 303 15.23 -9.84 24.54
C ALA A 303 15.13 -9.50 23.05
N LEU A 304 15.94 -10.14 22.20
CA LEU A 304 15.91 -9.95 20.74
C LEU A 304 14.53 -10.24 20.16
N PHE A 305 13.94 -11.39 20.50
CA PHE A 305 12.64 -11.80 20.00
C PHE A 305 11.47 -11.05 20.67
N GLN A 306 11.65 -10.49 21.87
CA GLN A 306 10.60 -9.71 22.52
C GLN A 306 10.55 -8.26 22.01
N TYR A 307 11.70 -7.60 21.94
CA TYR A 307 11.77 -6.14 21.77
C TYR A 307 12.32 -5.69 20.40
N TYR A 308 13.00 -6.57 19.65
CA TYR A 308 13.75 -6.18 18.47
C TYR A 308 13.28 -6.82 17.17
N PHE A 309 13.09 -8.14 17.08
CA PHE A 309 12.69 -8.80 15.84
C PHE A 309 11.17 -8.70 15.62
N ASP A 310 10.72 -8.21 14.46
CA ASP A 310 9.29 -8.12 14.14
C ASP A 310 8.79 -9.49 13.66
N LEU A 311 8.22 -10.27 14.59
CA LEU A 311 7.67 -11.59 14.30
C LEU A 311 6.31 -11.54 13.60
N HIS A 312 5.68 -10.38 13.58
CA HIS A 312 4.33 -10.15 13.04
C HIS A 312 4.35 -9.60 11.61
N CYS A 313 5.52 -9.23 11.07
CA CYS A 313 5.61 -8.78 9.69
C CYS A 313 5.34 -9.91 8.70
N ILE A 314 4.91 -9.55 7.50
CA ILE A 314 4.66 -10.50 6.42
C ILE A 314 6.01 -10.80 5.73
N PRO A 315 6.40 -12.08 5.58
CA PRO A 315 7.65 -12.43 4.92
C PRO A 315 7.64 -11.97 3.47
N LYS A 316 8.69 -11.24 3.06
CA LYS A 316 8.88 -10.78 1.68
C LYS A 316 9.44 -11.91 0.81
N ARG A 317 9.28 -11.82 -0.50
CA ARG A 317 9.88 -12.80 -1.44
C ARG A 317 11.40 -12.94 -1.27
N SER A 318 12.11 -11.85 -0.98
CA SER A 318 13.55 -11.87 -0.68
C SER A 318 13.89 -12.66 0.59
N PHE A 319 13.06 -12.58 1.63
CA PHE A 319 13.17 -13.42 2.82
C PHE A 319 12.97 -14.89 2.46
N ILE A 320 11.92 -15.21 1.71
CA ILE A 320 11.59 -16.59 1.29
C ILE A 320 12.71 -17.17 0.43
N LYS A 321 13.28 -16.40 -0.49
CA LYS A 321 14.40 -16.81 -1.35
C LYS A 321 15.65 -17.18 -0.54
N LYS A 322 16.00 -16.39 0.48
CA LYS A 322 17.09 -16.73 1.42
C LYS A 322 16.75 -17.96 2.27
N PHE A 323 15.48 -18.11 2.63
CA PHE A 323 15.05 -19.24 3.45
C PHE A 323 15.10 -20.54 2.62
N ALA A 324 14.74 -20.47 1.34
CA ALA A 324 14.88 -21.58 0.39
C ALA A 324 16.33 -22.04 0.21
N SER A 325 17.32 -21.13 0.30
CA SER A 325 18.73 -21.50 0.11
C SER A 325 19.31 -22.36 1.24
N ILE A 326 18.70 -22.32 2.43
CA ILE A 326 19.08 -23.17 3.56
C ILE A 326 18.22 -24.44 3.69
N ALA A 327 17.16 -24.57 2.88
CA ALA A 327 16.26 -25.71 2.96
C ALA A 327 16.94 -27.00 2.45
N GLU A 328 16.94 -28.01 3.32
CA GLU A 328 17.44 -29.36 3.03
C GLU A 328 16.30 -30.33 2.68
N ASP A 329 15.11 -30.17 3.28
CA ASP A 329 13.93 -30.96 2.94
C ASP A 329 13.43 -30.61 1.53
N GLU A 330 13.28 -31.61 0.67
CA GLU A 330 12.94 -31.41 -0.74
C GLU A 330 11.56 -30.76 -0.94
N LEU A 331 10.57 -31.11 -0.12
CA LEU A 331 9.20 -30.61 -0.25
C LEU A 331 9.09 -29.16 0.23
N GLU A 332 9.69 -28.83 1.38
CA GLU A 332 9.77 -27.45 1.85
C GLU A 332 10.56 -26.59 0.87
N LYS A 333 11.70 -27.08 0.37
CA LYS A 333 12.51 -26.36 -0.61
C LYS A 333 11.77 -26.08 -1.91
N GLU A 334 11.08 -27.08 -2.48
CA GLU A 334 10.26 -26.91 -3.68
C GLU A 334 9.21 -25.80 -3.48
N ARG A 335 8.49 -25.84 -2.35
CA ARG A 335 7.44 -24.84 -2.04
C ARG A 335 8.02 -23.44 -1.80
N LEU A 336 9.16 -23.34 -1.11
CA LEU A 336 9.83 -22.07 -0.88
C LEU A 336 10.33 -21.44 -2.18
N LEU A 337 10.90 -22.25 -3.09
CA LEU A 337 11.32 -21.80 -4.41
C LEU A 337 10.15 -21.30 -5.24
N GLU A 338 9.03 -22.01 -5.22
CA GLU A 338 7.78 -21.60 -5.87
C GLU A 338 7.27 -20.24 -5.34
N LEU A 339 7.16 -20.08 -4.02
CA LEU A 339 6.69 -18.84 -3.40
C LEU A 339 7.60 -17.62 -3.70
N CYS A 340 8.87 -17.85 -4.04
CA CYS A 340 9.78 -16.78 -4.42
C CYS A 340 9.93 -16.60 -5.94
N SER A 341 9.38 -17.49 -6.78
CA SER A 341 9.50 -17.41 -8.23
C SER A 341 8.48 -16.42 -8.84
N PRO A 342 8.75 -15.83 -10.01
CA PRO A 342 7.79 -14.99 -10.73
C PRO A 342 6.49 -15.74 -11.07
N GLU A 343 6.57 -17.02 -11.40
CA GLU A 343 5.42 -17.87 -11.76
C GLU A 343 4.55 -18.24 -10.55
N GLY A 344 5.12 -18.23 -9.34
CA GLY A 344 4.42 -18.50 -8.09
C GLY A 344 3.90 -17.24 -7.38
N ILE A 345 3.78 -16.12 -8.08
CA ILE A 345 3.35 -14.85 -7.47
C ILE A 345 1.95 -14.95 -6.88
N ASP A 346 0.99 -15.57 -7.57
CA ASP A 346 -0.38 -15.75 -7.06
C ASP A 346 -0.39 -16.59 -5.78
N ASP A 347 0.41 -17.66 -5.75
CA ASP A 347 0.63 -18.53 -4.59
C ASP A 347 1.21 -17.72 -3.40
N TYR A 348 2.18 -16.84 -3.65
CA TYR A 348 2.73 -15.92 -2.65
C TYR A 348 1.70 -14.92 -2.14
N TYR A 349 0.89 -14.32 -3.02
CA TYR A 349 -0.16 -13.40 -2.62
C TYR A 349 -1.21 -14.09 -1.76
N GLU A 350 -1.67 -15.29 -2.16
CA GLU A 350 -2.64 -16.05 -1.38
C GLU A 350 -2.07 -16.48 -0.02
N TYR A 351 -0.86 -17.05 0.00
CA TYR A 351 -0.26 -17.56 1.23
C TYR A 351 0.22 -16.45 2.18
N CYS A 352 0.92 -15.43 1.69
CA CYS A 352 1.53 -14.39 2.52
C CYS A 352 0.66 -13.14 2.63
N ILE A 353 0.28 -12.52 1.51
CA ILE A 353 -0.29 -11.16 1.49
C ILE A 353 -1.77 -11.12 1.90
N TYR A 354 -2.63 -11.92 1.28
CA TYR A 354 -4.07 -11.98 1.55
C TYR A 354 -4.36 -12.64 2.89
N SER A 355 -3.56 -13.64 3.24
CA SER A 355 -3.65 -14.33 4.52
C SER A 355 -3.02 -13.51 5.67
N LYS A 356 -2.22 -12.48 5.36
CA LYS A 356 -1.43 -11.69 6.32
C LYS A 356 -0.61 -12.62 7.23
N ARG A 357 0.05 -13.61 6.62
CA ARG A 357 0.87 -14.61 7.30
C ARG A 357 2.04 -13.91 7.96
N SER A 358 2.22 -14.10 9.26
CA SER A 358 3.37 -13.52 9.96
C SER A 358 4.62 -14.37 9.75
N ILE A 359 5.82 -13.80 9.96
CA ILE A 359 7.07 -14.58 10.00
C ILE A 359 6.98 -15.70 11.04
N CYS A 360 6.38 -15.44 12.20
CA CYS A 360 6.20 -16.45 13.23
C CYS A 360 5.40 -17.67 12.72
N GLU A 361 4.27 -17.43 12.06
CA GLU A 361 3.46 -18.49 11.45
C GLU A 361 4.21 -19.17 10.30
N PHE A 362 4.95 -18.41 9.50
CA PHE A 362 5.77 -18.93 8.41
C PHE A 362 6.82 -19.92 8.92
N LEU A 363 7.54 -19.59 10.00
CA LEU A 363 8.53 -20.50 10.59
C LEU A 363 7.88 -21.79 11.11
N ARG A 364 6.67 -21.67 11.68
CA ARG A 364 5.88 -22.85 12.07
C ARG A 364 5.46 -23.70 10.88
N ASP A 365 5.07 -23.07 9.77
CA ASP A 365 4.56 -23.75 8.57
C ASP A 365 5.70 -24.42 7.76
N PHE A 366 6.96 -24.02 7.97
CA PHE A 366 8.19 -24.65 7.43
C PHE A 366 9.14 -25.11 8.55
N PRO A 367 8.75 -26.11 9.35
CA PRO A 367 9.46 -26.48 10.57
C PRO A 367 10.84 -27.10 10.30
N GLN A 368 11.03 -27.86 9.22
CA GLN A 368 12.31 -28.52 8.95
C GLN A 368 13.39 -27.49 8.61
N THR A 369 13.06 -26.55 7.72
CA THR A 369 13.96 -25.45 7.36
C THR A 369 14.17 -24.50 8.55
N SER A 370 13.14 -24.23 9.36
CA SER A 370 13.26 -23.40 10.55
C SER A 370 14.20 -23.99 11.60
N ALA A 371 14.19 -25.31 11.77
CA ALA A 371 15.08 -26.01 12.68
C ALA A 371 16.57 -25.88 12.29
N LEU A 372 16.85 -25.57 11.02
CA LEU A 372 18.22 -25.36 10.54
C LEU A 372 18.80 -23.99 10.89
N LEU A 373 17.94 -23.01 11.19
CA LEU A 373 18.37 -21.66 11.56
C LEU A 373 19.25 -21.67 12.81
N THR A 374 20.28 -20.82 12.76
CA THR A 374 21.22 -20.57 13.85
C THR A 374 21.23 -19.08 14.13
N ILE A 375 21.76 -18.69 15.28
CA ILE A 375 21.82 -17.28 15.69
C ILE A 375 22.48 -16.38 14.64
N GLN A 376 23.48 -16.88 13.91
CA GLN A 376 24.20 -16.12 12.88
C GLN A 376 23.30 -15.69 11.72
N HIS A 377 22.19 -16.40 11.50
CA HIS A 377 21.24 -16.09 10.45
C HIS A 377 20.26 -14.96 10.84
N PHE A 378 20.06 -14.70 12.13
CA PHE A 378 18.88 -13.92 12.58
C PHE A 378 18.84 -12.49 12.05
N LEU A 379 19.98 -11.80 11.98
CA LEU A 379 20.03 -10.43 11.44
C LEU A 379 19.81 -10.35 9.92
N ASP A 380 19.94 -11.46 9.21
CA ASP A 380 19.68 -11.54 7.76
C ASP A 380 18.21 -11.85 7.43
N PHE A 381 17.48 -12.44 8.39
CA PHE A 381 16.11 -12.91 8.22
C PHE A 381 15.09 -12.02 8.95
N PHE A 382 15.31 -11.68 10.21
CA PHE A 382 14.32 -10.98 11.00
C PHE A 382 14.41 -9.46 10.84
N PRO A 383 13.37 -8.80 10.31
CA PRO A 383 13.32 -7.34 10.31
C PRO A 383 13.12 -6.82 11.74
N ILE A 384 13.40 -5.53 11.95
CA ILE A 384 13.29 -4.91 13.27
C ILE A 384 11.92 -4.30 13.51
N ILE A 385 11.42 -4.47 14.74
CA ILE A 385 10.24 -3.80 15.27
C ILE A 385 10.44 -2.30 15.18
N ARG A 386 9.54 -1.64 14.45
CA ARG A 386 9.50 -0.18 14.37
C ARG A 386 8.67 0.42 15.50
N SER A 387 9.02 1.62 15.94
CA SER A 387 8.12 2.39 16.81
C SER A 387 6.87 2.84 16.05
N ARG A 388 5.74 2.96 16.74
CA ARG A 388 4.46 3.39 16.18
C ARG A 388 4.10 4.76 16.74
N ALA A 389 3.67 5.63 15.84
CA ALA A 389 3.30 7.00 16.11
C ALA A 389 1.86 7.07 16.67
N PHE A 390 1.67 7.82 17.75
CA PHE A 390 0.36 8.21 18.27
C PHE A 390 0.36 9.72 18.52
N SER A 391 -0.62 10.43 17.96
CA SER A 391 -0.81 11.85 18.26
C SER A 391 -1.11 12.00 19.75
N ILE A 392 -0.40 12.91 20.42
CA ILE A 392 -0.56 13.11 21.86
C ILE A 392 -1.91 13.77 22.13
N ALA A 393 -2.69 13.16 23.03
CA ALA A 393 -4.03 13.58 23.40
C ALA A 393 -4.11 14.42 24.68
N SER A 394 -2.99 14.59 25.39
CA SER A 394 -2.88 15.45 26.57
C SER A 394 -2.20 16.78 26.24
N SER A 395 -2.58 17.83 26.95
CA SER A 395 -1.90 19.14 26.91
C SER A 395 -0.72 19.15 27.90
N PRO A 396 0.45 19.71 27.52
CA PRO A 396 1.59 19.81 28.43
C PRO A 396 1.29 20.69 29.66
N SER A 397 0.44 21.72 29.51
CA SER A 397 0.05 22.59 30.63
C SER A 397 -1.07 21.97 31.50
N GLY A 398 -2.00 21.23 30.88
CA GLY A 398 -3.14 20.63 31.57
C GLY A 398 -2.87 19.26 32.20
N HIS A 399 -1.79 18.60 31.81
CA HIS A 399 -1.43 17.24 32.25
C HIS A 399 0.05 17.19 32.64
N ALA A 400 0.40 17.82 33.77
CA ALA A 400 1.77 17.84 34.24
C ALA A 400 2.29 16.42 34.50
N ASN A 401 3.49 16.10 34.02
CA ASN A 401 4.14 14.79 34.13
C ASN A 401 3.32 13.62 33.53
N GLU A 402 2.35 13.89 32.66
CA GLU A 402 1.49 12.86 32.06
C GLU A 402 1.32 13.05 30.55
N ILE A 403 1.57 11.98 29.78
CA ILE A 403 1.24 11.90 28.36
C ILE A 403 0.07 10.95 28.17
N GLN A 404 -0.98 11.42 27.48
CA GLN A 404 -2.12 10.59 27.12
C GLN A 404 -2.13 10.32 25.62
N ILE A 405 -2.47 9.10 25.22
CA ILE A 405 -2.65 8.70 23.81
C ILE A 405 -3.98 7.99 23.61
N LEU A 406 -4.62 8.22 22.47
CA LEU A 406 -5.88 7.58 22.09
C LEU A 406 -5.60 6.45 21.08
N VAL A 407 -5.86 5.21 21.49
CA VAL A 407 -5.45 4.00 20.76
C VAL A 407 -6.68 3.22 20.33
N ALA A 408 -6.98 3.22 19.02
CA ALA A 408 -7.94 2.28 18.45
C ALA A 408 -7.29 0.91 18.22
N LYS A 409 -7.82 -0.13 18.85
CA LYS A 409 -7.30 -1.49 18.71
C LYS A 409 -7.50 -2.01 17.30
N VAL A 410 -6.40 -2.34 16.63
CA VAL A 410 -6.45 -2.94 15.30
C VAL A 410 -6.70 -4.44 15.45
N LYS A 411 -7.92 -4.85 15.11
CA LYS A 411 -8.35 -6.25 15.03
C LYS A 411 -9.24 -6.42 13.81
N TYR A 412 -8.91 -7.37 12.92
CA TYR A 412 -9.72 -7.64 11.73
C TYR A 412 -9.72 -9.12 11.39
N ASN A 413 -10.80 -9.58 10.77
CA ASN A 413 -10.94 -10.96 10.31
C ASN A 413 -10.66 -11.03 8.81
N ILE A 414 -10.06 -12.13 8.38
CA ILE A 414 -9.86 -12.43 6.96
C ILE A 414 -10.83 -13.55 6.60
N LYS A 415 -11.58 -13.42 5.49
CA LYS A 415 -12.68 -14.33 5.12
C LYS A 415 -12.29 -15.83 5.15
N ARG A 416 -11.02 -16.16 4.84
CA ARG A 416 -10.50 -17.54 4.78
C ARG A 416 -9.65 -17.96 5.99
N ILE A 417 -9.52 -17.12 7.02
CA ILE A 417 -8.74 -17.43 8.23
C ILE A 417 -9.63 -17.27 9.45
N LYS A 418 -9.72 -18.32 10.26
CA LYS A 418 -10.52 -18.33 11.49
C LYS A 418 -9.94 -17.38 12.56
N THR A 419 -8.62 -17.30 12.63
CA THR A 419 -7.90 -16.47 13.62
C THR A 419 -7.93 -14.99 13.21
N PRO A 420 -8.40 -14.08 14.09
CA PRO A 420 -8.35 -12.65 13.83
C PRO A 420 -6.90 -12.16 13.74
N ARG A 421 -6.64 -11.21 12.85
CA ARG A 421 -5.36 -10.50 12.77
C ARG A 421 -5.37 -9.32 13.73
N LEU A 422 -4.26 -9.17 14.44
CA LEU A 422 -4.06 -8.16 15.47
C LEU A 422 -2.90 -7.23 15.07
N GLY A 423 -3.08 -5.93 15.27
CA GLY A 423 -1.97 -4.99 15.13
C GLY A 423 -1.03 -5.10 16.34
N LEU A 424 0.27 -5.28 16.09
CA LEU A 424 1.30 -5.48 17.12
C LEU A 424 1.22 -4.44 18.24
N CYS A 425 1.40 -3.15 17.91
CA CYS A 425 1.47 -2.09 18.90
C CYS A 425 0.13 -1.78 19.58
N SER A 426 -0.95 -1.70 18.81
CA SER A 426 -2.28 -1.42 19.40
C SER A 426 -2.74 -2.54 20.32
N ASN A 427 -2.43 -3.80 19.97
CA ASN A 427 -2.79 -4.94 20.81
C ASN A 427 -1.93 -5.00 22.07
N PHE A 428 -0.61 -4.82 21.94
CA PHE A 428 0.32 -4.67 23.06
C PHE A 428 -0.20 -3.63 24.07
N LEU A 429 -0.41 -2.39 23.62
CA LEU A 429 -0.90 -1.30 24.46
C LEU A 429 -2.29 -1.56 25.05
N CYS A 430 -3.18 -2.26 24.34
CA CYS A 430 -4.50 -2.60 24.84
C CYS A 430 -4.50 -3.79 25.82
N SER A 431 -3.40 -4.54 25.92
CA SER A 431 -3.26 -5.69 26.82
C SER A 431 -2.46 -5.38 28.09
N THR A 432 -1.79 -4.24 28.16
CA THR A 432 -0.98 -3.84 29.32
C THR A 432 -1.84 -3.32 30.46
N THR A 433 -1.36 -3.54 31.69
CA THR A 433 -1.99 -3.08 32.93
C THR A 433 -1.26 -1.86 33.49
N PRO A 434 -1.92 -1.05 34.36
CA PRO A 434 -1.23 -0.04 35.14
C PRO A 434 0.02 -0.60 35.85
N GLY A 435 1.08 0.21 35.93
CA GLY A 435 2.39 -0.16 36.45
C GLY A 435 3.36 -0.75 35.42
N HIS A 436 2.89 -1.18 34.25
CA HIS A 436 3.77 -1.67 33.19
C HIS A 436 4.56 -0.53 32.55
N GLN A 437 5.85 -0.76 32.27
CA GLN A 437 6.72 0.21 31.60
C GLN A 437 6.68 0.01 30.09
N ILE A 438 6.59 1.11 29.34
CA ILE A 438 6.73 1.11 27.88
C ILE A 438 7.86 2.05 27.48
N TYR A 439 8.53 1.78 26.36
CA TYR A 439 9.59 2.64 25.86
C TYR A 439 9.06 3.56 24.77
N ALA A 440 9.26 4.87 24.94
CA ALA A 440 8.76 5.86 24.02
C ALA A 440 9.72 7.04 23.83
N ARG A 441 9.47 7.84 22.81
CA ARG A 441 10.12 9.13 22.60
C ARG A 441 9.17 10.13 21.96
N ILE A 442 9.40 11.42 22.17
CA ILE A 442 8.70 12.47 21.44
C ILE A 442 9.25 12.57 20.01
N SER A 443 8.36 12.82 19.07
CA SER A 443 8.68 13.26 17.72
C SER A 443 7.90 14.53 17.42
N PRO A 444 8.55 15.58 16.87
CA PRO A 444 7.84 16.78 16.46
C PRO A 444 6.71 16.45 15.47
N GLY A 445 5.53 16.99 15.74
CA GLY A 445 4.35 16.85 14.90
C GLY A 445 4.38 17.75 13.67
N ILE A 446 3.46 17.46 12.75
CA ILE A 446 3.24 18.32 11.57
C ILE A 446 2.57 19.61 12.01
N PHE A 447 1.57 19.49 12.88
CA PHE A 447 0.83 20.64 13.39
C PHE A 447 1.73 21.61 14.15
N LYS A 448 1.65 22.88 13.75
CA LYS A 448 2.31 23.99 14.44
C LYS A 448 1.28 24.74 15.27
N TYR A 449 1.36 24.51 16.59
CA TYR A 449 0.64 25.26 17.60
C TYR A 449 1.37 26.58 17.89
N ASP A 450 0.70 27.71 17.70
CA ASP A 450 1.29 29.03 17.96
C ASP A 450 1.07 29.40 19.42
N LYS A 451 2.17 29.61 20.16
CA LYS A 451 2.08 30.02 21.57
C LYS A 451 1.71 31.50 21.75
N GLU A 452 2.15 32.34 20.81
CA GLU A 452 2.10 33.81 20.96
C GLU A 452 0.93 34.47 20.24
N GLN A 453 0.45 33.88 19.14
CA GLN A 453 -0.58 34.49 18.32
C GLN A 453 -1.98 34.00 18.70
N VAL A 454 -2.88 34.92 19.04
CA VAL A 454 -4.30 34.62 19.32
C VAL A 454 -5.07 34.60 18.00
N THR A 455 -5.07 33.47 17.30
CA THR A 455 -5.86 33.23 16.09
C THR A 455 -6.86 32.09 16.34
N PRO A 456 -8.10 32.19 15.82
CA PRO A 456 -9.09 31.13 15.95
C PRO A 456 -8.63 29.84 15.27
N TYR A 457 -8.97 28.69 15.85
CA TYR A 457 -8.66 27.38 15.25
C TYR A 457 -9.92 26.65 14.80
N ILE A 458 -9.86 26.07 13.61
CA ILE A 458 -10.89 25.19 13.05
C ILE A 458 -10.29 23.78 12.99
N LEU A 459 -10.77 22.89 13.84
CA LEU A 459 -10.24 21.55 14.06
C LEU A 459 -11.19 20.52 13.43
N ILE A 460 -10.71 19.65 12.55
CA ILE A 460 -11.53 18.63 11.88
C ILE A 460 -10.92 17.26 12.13
N GLY A 461 -11.51 16.48 13.03
CA GLY A 461 -10.92 15.24 13.55
C GLY A 461 -11.92 14.13 13.81
N PRO A 462 -12.44 13.44 12.79
CA PRO A 462 -13.30 12.29 13.00
C PRO A 462 -12.54 11.10 13.60
N GLY A 463 -13.21 10.35 14.47
CA GLY A 463 -12.67 9.17 15.16
C GLY A 463 -11.41 9.51 15.97
N THR A 464 -10.37 8.70 15.84
CA THR A 464 -9.09 8.96 16.54
C THR A 464 -8.36 10.21 16.03
N GLY A 465 -8.83 10.83 14.95
CA GLY A 465 -8.42 12.17 14.50
C GLY A 465 -8.56 13.26 15.56
N VAL A 466 -9.41 13.05 16.57
CA VAL A 466 -9.62 14.02 17.65
C VAL A 466 -8.46 14.09 18.66
N ALA A 467 -7.57 13.10 18.68
CA ALA A 467 -6.48 13.01 19.66
C ALA A 467 -5.61 14.29 19.75
N PRO A 468 -4.96 14.77 18.67
CA PRO A 468 -4.16 16.00 18.75
C PRO A 468 -5.01 17.23 19.10
N PHE A 469 -6.29 17.24 18.72
CA PHE A 469 -7.19 18.36 18.99
C PHE A 469 -7.62 18.44 20.44
N ARG A 470 -7.76 17.31 21.14
CA ARG A 470 -7.94 17.33 22.59
C ARG A 470 -6.76 18.02 23.27
N SER A 471 -5.52 17.69 22.87
CA SER A 471 -4.32 18.37 23.38
C SER A 471 -4.36 19.89 23.11
N MET A 472 -4.71 20.31 21.89
CA MET A 472 -4.79 21.74 21.53
C MET A 472 -5.90 22.49 22.26
N ILE A 473 -7.07 21.88 22.44
CA ILE A 473 -8.22 22.47 23.14
C ILE A 473 -7.90 22.68 24.61
N VAL A 474 -7.33 21.67 25.27
CA VAL A 474 -6.93 21.78 26.68
C VAL A 474 -5.85 22.85 26.81
N GLU A 475 -4.80 22.83 25.97
CA GLU A 475 -3.73 23.85 26.04
C GLU A 475 -4.26 25.28 25.83
N ASN A 476 -5.24 25.43 24.92
CA ASN A 476 -5.87 26.71 24.69
C ASN A 476 -6.53 27.27 25.95
N GLU A 477 -7.19 26.44 26.76
CA GLU A 477 -7.84 26.88 28.00
C GLU A 477 -6.85 27.46 29.02
N PHE A 478 -5.62 26.90 29.07
CA PHE A 478 -4.56 27.38 29.97
C PHE A 478 -3.85 28.62 29.45
N ASN A 479 -3.59 28.72 28.14
CA ASN A 479 -2.62 29.69 27.61
C ASN A 479 -3.20 30.78 26.70
N ARG A 480 -4.15 30.46 25.81
CA ARG A 480 -4.55 31.38 24.71
C ARG A 480 -5.99 31.87 24.82
N LYS A 481 -6.90 31.01 25.31
CA LYS A 481 -8.35 31.24 25.42
C LYS A 481 -8.96 31.83 24.14
N CYS A 482 -8.45 31.41 22.98
CA CYS A 482 -8.97 31.85 21.68
C CYS A 482 -10.19 31.01 21.27
N PRO A 483 -11.05 31.51 20.37
CA PRO A 483 -12.14 30.71 19.83
C PRO A 483 -11.62 29.46 19.11
N ILE A 484 -12.24 28.31 19.40
CA ILE A 484 -11.98 27.04 18.73
C ILE A 484 -13.29 26.46 18.23
N THR A 485 -13.32 26.07 16.96
CA THR A 485 -14.43 25.31 16.37
C THR A 485 -13.95 23.89 16.07
N LEU A 486 -14.56 22.87 16.69
CA LEU A 486 -14.26 21.46 16.46
C LEU A 486 -15.38 20.78 15.66
N PHE A 487 -15.02 20.20 14.53
CA PHE A 487 -15.84 19.25 13.77
C PHE A 487 -15.40 17.83 14.11
N PHE A 488 -16.18 17.17 14.96
CA PHE A 488 -15.99 15.78 15.35
C PHE A 488 -16.96 14.86 14.60
N GLY A 489 -16.52 13.66 14.26
CA GLY A 489 -17.36 12.66 13.61
C GLY A 489 -17.11 11.26 14.12
N CYS A 490 -18.16 10.49 14.35
CA CYS A 490 -18.09 9.10 14.77
C CYS A 490 -19.27 8.29 14.20
N ARG A 491 -19.43 7.03 14.57
CA ARG A 491 -20.55 6.20 14.08
C ARG A 491 -21.84 6.55 14.80
N ASN A 492 -21.84 6.44 16.11
CA ASN A 492 -23.02 6.54 16.94
C ASN A 492 -22.72 7.35 18.20
N GLU A 493 -23.61 8.26 18.55
CA GLU A 493 -23.46 9.11 19.73
C GLU A 493 -23.27 8.28 21.01
N ALA A 494 -24.05 7.22 21.17
CA ALA A 494 -24.04 6.38 22.37
C ALA A 494 -22.84 5.42 22.46
N MET A 495 -22.07 5.25 21.38
CA MET A 495 -21.11 4.15 21.28
C MET A 495 -19.65 4.59 21.14
N ASP A 496 -19.37 5.58 20.30
CA ASP A 496 -18.00 6.02 19.96
C ASP A 496 -17.82 7.55 19.94
N PHE A 497 -18.65 8.28 20.69
CA PHE A 497 -18.47 9.71 20.92
C PHE A 497 -17.40 9.97 21.99
N TYR A 498 -16.14 9.99 21.56
CA TYR A 498 -15.00 10.22 22.45
C TYR A 498 -15.08 11.54 23.22
N PHE A 499 -14.74 11.47 24.51
CA PHE A 499 -14.64 12.60 25.43
C PHE A 499 -15.92 13.47 25.53
N LYS A 500 -17.10 12.89 25.27
CA LYS A 500 -18.40 13.58 25.30
C LYS A 500 -18.57 14.50 26.53
N GLU A 501 -18.21 13.99 27.70
CA GLU A 501 -18.36 14.70 28.99
C GLU A 501 -17.35 15.83 29.18
N GLU A 502 -16.21 15.80 28.46
CA GLU A 502 -15.20 16.84 28.56
C GLU A 502 -15.55 18.09 27.75
N TRP A 503 -16.20 17.91 26.59
CA TRP A 503 -16.38 19.00 25.63
C TRP A 503 -17.18 20.17 26.16
N SER A 504 -18.18 19.91 27.01
CA SER A 504 -19.00 20.94 27.65
C SER A 504 -18.22 21.82 28.64
N ASN A 505 -17.04 21.39 29.06
CA ASN A 505 -16.24 22.11 30.07
C ASN A 505 -15.41 23.25 29.46
N TYR A 506 -15.22 23.27 28.13
CA TYR A 506 -14.38 24.26 27.45
C TYR A 506 -15.23 25.42 26.89
N LYS A 507 -15.17 26.59 27.53
CA LYS A 507 -16.04 27.74 27.20
C LYS A 507 -15.80 28.32 25.80
N ASN A 508 -14.56 28.26 25.33
CA ASN A 508 -14.17 28.79 24.02
C ASN A 508 -14.28 27.74 22.90
N LEU A 509 -14.92 26.60 23.16
CA LEU A 509 -15.11 25.52 22.19
C LEU A 509 -16.54 25.55 21.63
N GLN A 510 -16.64 25.69 20.31
CA GLN A 510 -17.84 25.41 19.55
C GLN A 510 -17.72 24.00 18.95
N LEU A 511 -18.64 23.11 19.29
CA LEU A 511 -18.60 21.71 18.86
C LEU A 511 -19.69 21.42 17.82
N PHE A 512 -19.28 20.87 16.69
CA PHE A 512 -20.15 20.27 15.68
C PHE A 512 -19.89 18.77 15.59
N THR A 513 -20.93 17.97 15.78
CA THR A 513 -20.85 16.51 15.72
C THR A 513 -21.53 15.95 14.46
N ALA A 514 -20.92 14.91 13.91
CA ALA A 514 -21.47 14.13 12.80
C ALA A 514 -21.53 12.65 13.18
N PHE A 515 -22.75 12.13 13.40
CA PHE A 515 -22.98 10.72 13.70
C PHE A 515 -23.41 10.00 12.42
N SER A 516 -22.56 9.12 11.90
CA SER A 516 -22.77 8.54 10.57
C SER A 516 -23.76 7.37 10.52
N ARG A 517 -24.22 6.87 11.68
CA ARG A 517 -25.02 5.64 11.83
C ARG A 517 -26.22 5.77 12.78
N ASP A 518 -26.50 6.95 13.32
CA ASP A 518 -27.68 7.19 14.18
C ASP A 518 -28.98 7.39 13.38
N GLN A 519 -28.86 7.60 12.07
CA GLN A 519 -29.96 7.75 11.13
C GLN A 519 -29.65 7.00 9.82
N GLU A 520 -30.66 6.84 8.95
CA GLU A 520 -30.51 6.13 7.66
C GLU A 520 -29.50 6.82 6.73
N GLU A 521 -29.57 8.16 6.66
CA GLU A 521 -28.64 8.95 5.87
C GLU A 521 -27.29 9.14 6.57
N LYS A 522 -26.19 8.97 5.84
CA LYS A 522 -24.85 9.13 6.44
C LYS A 522 -24.48 10.60 6.59
N VAL A 523 -24.38 11.06 7.83
CA VAL A 523 -23.89 12.42 8.15
C VAL A 523 -22.40 12.37 8.49
N TYR A 524 -21.62 13.22 7.84
CA TYR A 524 -20.17 13.33 8.03
C TYR A 524 -19.75 14.77 8.31
N VAL A 525 -18.50 14.96 8.74
CA VAL A 525 -17.94 16.27 9.11
C VAL A 525 -18.03 17.29 7.97
N GLN A 526 -17.87 16.86 6.71
CA GLN A 526 -17.99 17.74 5.55
C GLN A 526 -19.42 18.28 5.34
N HIS A 527 -20.45 17.55 5.79
CA HIS A 527 -21.83 18.03 5.75
C HIS A 527 -22.05 19.10 6.83
N LYS A 528 -21.47 18.92 8.02
CA LYS A 528 -21.49 19.93 9.09
C LYS A 528 -20.73 21.19 8.72
N ILE A 529 -19.65 21.08 7.95
CA ILE A 529 -18.98 22.25 7.36
C ILE A 529 -19.95 22.97 6.41
N SER A 530 -20.68 22.23 5.57
CA SER A 530 -21.67 22.78 4.64
C SER A 530 -22.83 23.52 5.29
N GLU A 531 -23.21 23.12 6.50
CA GLU A 531 -24.26 23.81 7.27
C GLU A 531 -23.80 25.16 7.84
N ASN A 532 -22.49 25.45 7.91
CA ASN A 532 -21.92 26.57 8.66
C ASN A 532 -21.02 27.49 7.79
N PHE A 533 -21.24 27.55 6.48
CA PHE A 533 -20.38 28.28 5.54
C PHE A 533 -20.08 29.73 5.93
N LYS A 534 -21.11 30.52 6.25
CA LYS A 534 -20.97 31.95 6.56
C LYS A 534 -20.10 32.20 7.80
N GLU A 535 -20.28 31.41 8.85
CA GLU A 535 -19.50 31.53 10.08
C GLU A 535 -18.03 31.14 9.83
N LEU A 536 -17.80 30.04 9.11
CA LEU A 536 -16.45 29.58 8.77
C LEU A 536 -15.73 30.59 7.88
N TRP A 537 -16.40 31.19 6.91
CA TRP A 537 -15.82 32.23 6.08
C TRP A 537 -15.38 33.45 6.91
N ASN A 538 -16.21 33.90 7.86
CA ASN A 538 -15.87 35.01 8.76
C ASN A 538 -14.64 34.69 9.63
N LEU A 539 -14.57 33.48 10.18
CA LEU A 539 -13.40 33.03 10.95
C LEU A 539 -12.12 33.04 10.11
N ILE A 540 -12.21 32.59 8.85
CA ILE A 540 -11.05 32.49 7.95
C ILE A 540 -10.63 33.88 7.45
N ASN A 541 -11.56 34.64 6.86
CA ASN A 541 -11.27 35.88 6.17
C ASN A 541 -10.98 37.04 7.13
N CYS A 542 -11.76 37.17 8.21
CA CYS A 542 -11.60 38.26 9.17
C CYS A 542 -10.74 37.85 10.38
N GLY A 543 -10.93 36.62 10.87
CA GLY A 543 -10.24 36.11 12.06
C GLY A 543 -8.84 35.56 11.80
N GLY A 544 -8.46 35.32 10.54
CA GLY A 544 -7.19 34.68 10.19
C GLY A 544 -7.08 33.25 10.71
N ALA A 545 -8.21 32.52 10.75
CA ALA A 545 -8.28 31.21 11.38
C ALA A 545 -7.34 30.18 10.73
N LYS A 546 -6.80 29.30 11.56
CA LYS A 546 -6.00 28.14 11.10
C LYS A 546 -6.86 26.88 11.11
N ILE A 547 -6.77 26.12 10.03
CA ILE A 547 -7.52 24.89 9.79
C ILE A 547 -6.57 23.70 9.99
N PHE A 548 -6.97 22.78 10.84
CA PHE A 548 -6.23 21.55 11.12
C PHE A 548 -7.10 20.34 10.85
N ILE A 549 -6.60 19.40 10.04
CA ILE A 549 -7.35 18.21 9.61
C ILE A 549 -6.57 16.97 10.04
N ALA A 550 -7.17 16.13 10.88
CA ALA A 550 -6.55 14.89 11.35
C ALA A 550 -7.45 13.67 11.20
N GLY A 551 -6.86 12.50 10.94
CA GLY A 551 -7.58 11.23 10.85
C GLY A 551 -7.20 10.37 9.63
N SER A 552 -8.16 9.63 9.09
CA SER A 552 -7.93 8.71 7.96
C SER A 552 -7.45 9.45 6.70
N ALA A 553 -6.35 9.00 6.10
CA ALA A 553 -5.77 9.58 4.88
C ALA A 553 -6.48 9.16 3.57
N GLY A 554 -7.62 8.45 3.67
CA GLY A 554 -8.47 8.10 2.53
C GLY A 554 -9.22 9.31 1.94
N ASP A 555 -10.53 9.18 1.73
CA ASP A 555 -11.32 10.24 1.09
C ASP A 555 -11.62 11.44 2.00
N MET A 556 -11.51 11.27 3.32
CA MET A 556 -11.92 12.28 4.31
C MET A 556 -11.25 13.64 4.10
N PRO A 557 -9.90 13.77 4.00
CA PRO A 557 -9.27 15.07 3.85
C PRO A 557 -9.65 15.76 2.54
N LYS A 558 -9.79 14.98 1.45
CA LYS A 558 -10.22 15.50 0.15
C LYS A 558 -11.65 16.05 0.21
N GLN A 559 -12.57 15.32 0.85
CA GLN A 559 -13.95 15.74 1.02
C GLN A 559 -14.07 17.00 1.88
N VAL A 560 -13.31 17.07 2.99
CA VAL A 560 -13.26 18.26 3.85
C VAL A 560 -12.77 19.48 3.07
N ILE A 561 -11.68 19.35 2.31
CA ILE A 561 -11.15 20.45 1.50
C ILE A 561 -12.12 20.86 0.40
N ASN A 562 -12.80 19.91 -0.23
CA ASN A 562 -13.84 20.23 -1.22
C ASN A 562 -14.98 21.04 -0.58
N SER A 563 -15.40 20.73 0.65
CA SER A 563 -16.37 21.58 1.38
C SER A 563 -15.83 22.97 1.68
N PHE A 564 -14.57 23.12 2.07
CA PHE A 564 -13.98 24.46 2.26
C PHE A 564 -13.88 25.24 0.94
N LYS A 565 -13.60 24.59 -0.20
CA LYS A 565 -13.67 25.26 -1.51
C LYS A 565 -15.08 25.80 -1.78
N GLN A 566 -16.13 25.07 -1.39
CA GLN A 566 -17.50 25.58 -1.51
C GLN A 566 -17.75 26.80 -0.60
N VAL A 567 -17.19 26.84 0.62
CA VAL A 567 -17.21 28.06 1.46
C VAL A 567 -16.61 29.24 0.70
N PHE A 568 -15.44 29.05 0.08
CA PHE A 568 -14.72 30.12 -0.63
C PHE A 568 -15.45 30.60 -1.88
N ILE A 569 -16.09 29.69 -2.61
CA ILE A 569 -16.89 30.01 -3.79
C ILE A 569 -18.14 30.80 -3.39
N GLN A 570 -18.91 30.30 -2.41
CA GLN A 570 -20.21 30.87 -2.08
C GLN A 570 -20.09 32.15 -1.25
N GLU A 571 -19.33 32.12 -0.16
CA GLU A 571 -19.21 33.25 0.77
C GLU A 571 -18.07 34.19 0.39
N GLY A 572 -16.97 33.63 -0.13
CA GLY A 572 -15.82 34.40 -0.61
C GLY A 572 -15.98 34.96 -2.03
N ARG A 573 -17.05 34.58 -2.75
CA ARG A 573 -17.36 35.00 -4.13
C ARG A 573 -16.21 34.71 -5.11
N MET A 574 -15.47 33.63 -4.87
CA MET A 574 -14.37 33.18 -5.72
C MET A 574 -14.85 32.28 -6.85
N SER A 575 -14.14 32.27 -7.99
CA SER A 575 -14.28 31.21 -8.98
C SER A 575 -13.75 29.87 -8.44
N VAL A 576 -14.02 28.76 -9.15
CA VAL A 576 -13.49 27.43 -8.80
C VAL A 576 -11.95 27.44 -8.83
N GLU A 577 -11.35 28.05 -9.86
CA GLU A 577 -9.90 28.14 -10.02
C GLU A 577 -9.25 29.05 -8.97
N GLU A 578 -9.95 30.11 -8.57
CA GLU A 578 -9.50 31.01 -7.50
C GLU A 578 -9.54 30.30 -6.15
N ALA A 579 -10.59 29.53 -5.86
CA ALA A 579 -10.69 28.73 -4.64
C ALA A 579 -9.58 27.67 -4.55
N ASP A 580 -9.24 27.02 -5.66
CA ASP A 580 -8.11 26.08 -5.72
C ASP A 580 -6.78 26.75 -5.38
N LYS A 581 -6.48 27.89 -6.03
CA LYS A 581 -5.26 28.68 -5.75
C LYS A 581 -5.24 29.21 -4.32
N PHE A 582 -6.41 29.54 -3.77
CA PHE A 582 -6.52 30.02 -2.39
C PHE A 582 -6.17 28.92 -1.39
N VAL A 583 -6.65 27.70 -1.58
CA VAL A 583 -6.24 26.53 -0.79
C VAL A 583 -4.73 26.32 -0.86
N GLU A 584 -4.15 26.30 -2.07
CA GLU A 584 -2.69 26.14 -2.24
C GLU A 584 -1.90 27.23 -1.51
N LEU A 585 -2.38 28.48 -1.55
CA LEU A 585 -1.78 29.60 -0.82
C LEU A 585 -1.88 29.41 0.69
N MET A 586 -3.03 28.97 1.20
CA MET A 586 -3.25 28.71 2.62
C MET A 586 -2.36 27.57 3.13
N GLU A 587 -2.22 26.48 2.37
CA GLU A 587 -1.29 25.39 2.68
C GLU A 587 0.16 25.88 2.71
N LYS A 588 0.58 26.66 1.70
CA LYS A 588 1.92 27.25 1.65
C LYS A 588 2.20 28.17 2.84
N LYS A 589 1.19 28.90 3.31
CA LYS A 589 1.26 29.75 4.51
C LYS A 589 1.07 28.98 5.83
N LYS A 590 0.88 27.65 5.79
CA LYS A 590 0.57 26.79 6.95
C LYS A 590 -0.69 27.21 7.72
N LEU A 591 -1.63 27.84 7.03
CA LEU A 591 -2.98 28.12 7.54
C LEU A 591 -3.87 26.90 7.43
N ILE A 592 -3.59 25.99 6.49
CA ILE A 592 -4.17 24.64 6.45
C ILE A 592 -3.06 23.64 6.70
N GLN A 593 -3.27 22.71 7.64
CA GLN A 593 -2.32 21.66 7.97
C GLN A 593 -3.03 20.31 8.11
N TYR A 594 -2.34 19.24 7.74
CA TYR A 594 -2.88 17.88 7.73
C TYR A 594 -2.01 16.94 8.57
N GLU A 595 -2.64 16.12 9.39
CA GLU A 595 -2.01 14.97 10.06
C GLU A 595 -2.88 13.74 9.83
N THR A 596 -2.62 13.05 8.72
CA THR A 596 -3.47 11.94 8.27
C THR A 596 -2.68 10.65 8.18
N TRP A 597 -3.35 9.54 8.48
CA TRP A 597 -2.75 8.20 8.48
C TRP A 597 -3.66 7.19 7.80
N ASN A 598 -3.04 6.21 7.14
CA ASN A 598 -3.78 5.09 6.58
C ASN A 598 -4.13 4.11 7.70
N PHE A 599 -5.40 3.98 8.04
CA PHE A 599 -5.90 2.78 8.68
C PHE A 599 -5.81 1.68 7.62
N ALA A 600 -4.88 0.74 7.79
CA ALA A 600 -4.50 -0.29 6.81
C ALA A 600 -5.59 -0.59 5.75
N CYS A 601 -5.29 -0.30 4.48
CA CYS A 601 -6.10 -0.66 3.33
C CYS A 601 -6.40 -2.16 3.36
N ALA A 602 -7.59 -2.51 3.85
CA ALA A 602 -8.15 -3.86 3.73
C ALA A 602 -9.68 -3.88 3.61
N PHE A 603 -10.35 -2.72 3.53
CA PHE A 603 -11.82 -2.67 3.59
C PHE A 603 -12.53 -2.40 2.24
N LEU A 604 -11.82 -1.95 1.19
CA LEU A 604 -12.46 -1.50 -0.07
C LEU A 604 -12.40 -2.47 -1.26
N LEU A 605 -12.03 -3.74 -1.07
CA LEU A 605 -12.09 -4.78 -2.12
C LEU A 605 -13.10 -5.90 -1.83
N SER A 606 -14.14 -5.61 -1.02
CA SER A 606 -15.16 -6.61 -0.67
C SER A 606 -16.61 -6.24 -1.02
N LEU A 607 -16.81 -5.18 -1.81
CA LEU A 607 -18.13 -4.70 -2.25
C LEU A 607 -18.21 -4.63 -3.78
N SER A 608 -18.08 -5.79 -4.40
CA SER A 608 -18.63 -6.06 -5.73
C SER A 608 -18.81 -7.58 -5.84
N PHE A 609 -19.91 -8.00 -6.47
CA PHE A 609 -20.46 -9.36 -6.56
C PHE A 609 -21.46 -9.76 -5.45
N GLY A 610 -22.69 -9.31 -5.64
CA GLY A 610 -23.89 -9.98 -5.16
C GLY A 610 -25.00 -9.82 -6.22
N LEU A 611 -25.83 -10.87 -6.38
CA LEU A 611 -26.92 -11.10 -7.36
C LEU A 611 -26.41 -11.82 -8.63
N VAL A 612 -26.89 -13.01 -9.05
CA VAL A 612 -28.22 -13.65 -9.00
C VAL A 612 -28.06 -15.18 -9.04
N ASP A 613 -28.83 -15.92 -8.23
CA ASP A 613 -29.07 -17.37 -8.37
C ASP A 613 -30.37 -17.61 -9.16
N PHE A 614 -30.33 -18.42 -10.22
CA PHE A 614 -31.54 -19.03 -10.83
C PHE A 614 -31.22 -20.44 -11.35
N ASN A 615 -32.08 -21.40 -11.02
CA ASN A 615 -31.79 -22.83 -10.98
C ASN A 615 -32.27 -23.56 -12.26
N TYR A 616 -31.37 -23.76 -13.24
CA TYR A 616 -31.62 -24.44 -14.54
C TYR A 616 -31.62 -25.99 -14.46
N THR A 617 -31.31 -26.53 -13.29
CA THR A 617 -30.85 -27.92 -13.10
C THR A 617 -31.95 -28.98 -13.26
N LYS A 618 -33.23 -28.62 -13.10
CA LYS A 618 -34.36 -29.57 -13.20
C LYS A 618 -34.78 -29.89 -14.64
N ILE A 619 -34.58 -28.97 -15.59
CA ILE A 619 -34.99 -29.15 -16.99
C ILE A 619 -33.91 -29.91 -17.78
N VAL A 620 -32.64 -29.66 -17.45
CA VAL A 620 -31.48 -30.32 -18.08
C VAL A 620 -31.40 -31.81 -17.71
N ASN A 621 -31.71 -32.18 -16.46
CA ASN A 621 -31.68 -33.57 -16.01
C ASN A 621 -32.78 -34.47 -16.59
N TRP A 622 -33.89 -33.87 -17.07
CA TRP A 622 -34.94 -34.61 -17.79
C TRP A 622 -34.53 -34.88 -19.24
N PHE A 623 -33.83 -33.93 -19.87
CA PHE A 623 -33.35 -34.05 -21.26
C PHE A 623 -32.13 -34.99 -21.40
N LEU A 624 -31.23 -35.03 -20.41
CA LEU A 624 -30.00 -35.84 -20.46
C LEU A 624 -30.22 -37.36 -20.33
N ARG A 625 -31.43 -37.81 -19.99
CA ARG A 625 -31.74 -39.24 -19.86
C ARG A 625 -32.12 -39.93 -21.17
N LEU A 626 -32.27 -39.18 -22.27
CA LEU A 626 -32.83 -39.74 -23.51
C LEU A 626 -31.80 -40.28 -24.51
N PHE A 627 -30.49 -39.99 -24.40
CA PHE A 627 -29.51 -40.51 -25.38
C PHE A 627 -28.13 -40.76 -24.77
N SER A 628 -27.80 -42.03 -24.51
CA SER A 628 -26.49 -42.44 -23.99
C SER A 628 -25.70 -43.27 -25.01
N ARG A 629 -24.49 -42.80 -25.36
CA ARG A 629 -23.29 -43.63 -25.57
C ARG A 629 -22.06 -42.76 -25.32
N LYS A 630 -21.17 -43.21 -24.43
CA LYS A 630 -20.06 -42.39 -23.94
C LYS A 630 -18.97 -42.14 -24.98
N THR A 631 -18.44 -40.93 -25.02
CA THR A 631 -17.31 -40.54 -25.90
C THR A 631 -15.95 -40.78 -25.23
N HIS A 632 -14.86 -40.83 -26.00
CA HIS A 632 -13.50 -41.01 -25.47
C HIS A 632 -13.09 -39.89 -24.49
N GLU A 633 -13.58 -38.66 -24.69
CA GLU A 633 -13.30 -37.51 -23.80
C GLU A 633 -14.05 -37.62 -22.47
N GLU A 634 -15.23 -38.25 -22.44
CA GLU A 634 -15.95 -38.56 -21.20
C GLU A 634 -15.22 -39.62 -20.36
N ILE A 635 -14.53 -40.57 -21.00
CA ILE A 635 -13.65 -41.53 -20.30
C ILE A 635 -12.47 -40.81 -19.65
N SER A 636 -11.87 -39.83 -20.34
CA SER A 636 -10.81 -38.98 -19.80
C SER A 636 -11.30 -38.12 -18.64
N LEU A 637 -12.54 -37.59 -18.72
CA LEU A 637 -13.17 -36.83 -17.65
C LEU A 637 -13.42 -37.69 -16.39
N ASP A 638 -13.86 -38.92 -16.57
CA ASP A 638 -14.08 -39.85 -15.46
C ASP A 638 -12.75 -40.24 -14.80
N ARG A 639 -11.68 -40.44 -15.58
CA ARG A 639 -10.32 -40.65 -15.05
C ARG A 639 -9.77 -39.44 -14.27
N LEU A 640 -10.04 -38.22 -14.74
CA LEU A 640 -9.70 -36.98 -14.01
C LEU A 640 -10.47 -36.88 -12.68
N LYS A 641 -11.76 -37.23 -12.66
CA LYS A 641 -12.55 -37.26 -11.42
C LYS A 641 -11.98 -38.28 -10.41
N GLU A 642 -11.56 -39.45 -10.88
CA GLU A 642 -10.92 -40.46 -10.03
C GLU A 642 -9.60 -39.96 -9.43
N GLN A 643 -8.74 -39.32 -10.23
CA GLN A 643 -7.51 -38.69 -9.74
C GLN A 643 -7.79 -37.59 -8.71
N MET A 644 -8.79 -36.74 -8.94
CA MET A 644 -9.22 -35.73 -7.97
C MET A 644 -9.72 -36.34 -6.66
N ILE A 645 -10.43 -37.47 -6.71
CA ILE A 645 -10.89 -38.19 -5.51
C ILE A 645 -9.69 -38.78 -4.77
N GLN A 646 -8.74 -39.39 -5.47
CA GLN A 646 -7.51 -39.92 -4.85
C GLN A 646 -6.72 -38.81 -4.13
N ILE A 647 -6.56 -37.64 -4.75
CA ILE A 647 -5.86 -36.51 -4.14
C ILE A 647 -6.64 -35.94 -2.95
N LYS A 648 -7.98 -35.83 -3.04
CA LYS A 648 -8.82 -35.44 -1.89
C LYS A 648 -8.69 -36.41 -0.71
N ASN A 649 -8.64 -37.72 -0.99
CA ASN A 649 -8.44 -38.74 0.03
C ASN A 649 -7.02 -38.68 0.64
N GLN A 650 -6.00 -38.35 -0.17
CA GLN A 650 -4.66 -38.07 0.36
C GLN A 650 -4.66 -36.81 1.23
N MET A 651 -5.37 -35.75 0.84
CA MET A 651 -5.49 -34.52 1.65
C MET A 651 -6.23 -34.74 2.97
N SER A 652 -7.25 -35.61 3.01
CA SER A 652 -7.97 -35.91 4.26
C SER A 652 -7.11 -36.68 5.27
N MET A 653 -6.03 -37.32 4.81
CA MET A 653 -5.05 -38.04 5.65
C MET A 653 -3.90 -37.13 6.11
N LEU A 654 -3.81 -35.90 5.58
CA LEU A 654 -2.75 -34.94 5.90
C LEU A 654 -3.30 -33.85 6.81
N SER A 655 -2.52 -33.47 7.81
CA SER A 655 -2.86 -32.31 8.62
C SER A 655 -2.52 -31.03 7.85
N PRO A 656 -3.47 -30.09 7.64
CA PRO A 656 -3.18 -28.81 6.99
C PRO A 656 -2.12 -27.98 7.72
N THR A 657 -1.84 -28.29 8.99
CA THR A 657 -0.84 -27.61 9.82
C THR A 657 0.44 -28.42 10.01
N ALA A 658 0.40 -29.75 10.06
CA ALA A 658 1.59 -30.57 10.30
C ALA A 658 2.27 -31.04 9.01
N ASP A 659 1.51 -31.24 7.93
CA ASP A 659 2.00 -31.68 6.62
C ASP A 659 1.82 -30.60 5.55
N PHE A 660 2.01 -29.33 5.95
CA PHE A 660 1.63 -28.13 5.20
C PHE A 660 2.06 -28.17 3.72
N ALA A 661 3.34 -28.47 3.44
CA ALA A 661 3.88 -28.51 2.08
C ALA A 661 3.17 -29.57 1.20
N LYS A 662 2.91 -30.75 1.76
CA LYS A 662 2.26 -31.86 1.04
C LYS A 662 0.76 -31.62 0.86
N TYR A 663 0.11 -31.02 1.86
CA TYR A 663 -1.30 -30.65 1.81
C TYR A 663 -1.55 -29.62 0.69
N TYR A 664 -0.76 -28.54 0.64
CA TYR A 664 -0.92 -27.49 -0.38
C TYR A 664 -0.47 -27.94 -1.78
N LYS A 665 0.54 -28.81 -1.89
CA LYS A 665 0.91 -29.46 -3.17
C LYS A 665 -0.28 -30.26 -3.73
N ASN A 666 -0.96 -31.02 -2.88
CA ASN A 666 -2.16 -31.75 -3.25
C ASN A 666 -3.34 -30.82 -3.55
N GLU A 667 -3.50 -29.72 -2.81
CA GLU A 667 -4.52 -28.71 -3.10
C GLU A 667 -4.31 -28.04 -4.47
N ARG A 668 -3.07 -27.73 -4.82
CA ARG A 668 -2.71 -27.14 -6.13
C ARG A 668 -2.90 -28.14 -7.26
N LEU A 669 -2.47 -29.39 -7.07
CA LEU A 669 -2.73 -30.47 -8.03
C LEU A 669 -4.23 -30.66 -8.22
N LEU A 670 -5.01 -30.60 -7.13
CA LEU A 670 -6.46 -30.66 -7.18
C LEU A 670 -7.06 -29.47 -7.92
N ASN A 671 -6.53 -28.25 -7.77
CA ASN A 671 -6.98 -27.06 -8.49
C ASN A 671 -6.60 -27.09 -9.97
N LYS A 672 -5.38 -27.54 -10.32
CA LYS A 672 -4.99 -27.80 -11.72
C LYS A 672 -5.90 -28.85 -12.37
N LEU A 673 -6.19 -29.95 -11.67
CA LEU A 673 -7.13 -30.96 -12.15
C LEU A 673 -8.57 -30.42 -12.24
N LYS A 674 -8.99 -29.49 -11.37
CA LYS A 674 -10.28 -28.79 -11.50
C LYS A 674 -10.30 -27.92 -12.75
N GLU A 675 -9.24 -27.18 -13.05
CA GLU A 675 -9.13 -26.35 -14.25
C GLU A 675 -9.08 -27.20 -15.52
N GLU A 676 -8.30 -28.29 -15.54
CA GLU A 676 -8.27 -29.25 -16.64
C GLU A 676 -9.62 -29.92 -16.82
N LYS A 677 -10.26 -30.34 -15.72
CA LYS A 677 -11.63 -30.84 -15.74
C LYS A 677 -12.58 -29.78 -16.29
N GLU A 678 -12.47 -28.50 -15.91
CA GLU A 678 -13.32 -27.44 -16.41
C GLU A 678 -13.08 -27.17 -17.92
N LYS A 679 -11.84 -27.25 -18.39
CA LYS A 679 -11.50 -27.18 -19.82
C LYS A 679 -12.06 -28.37 -20.60
N LEU A 680 -11.94 -29.58 -20.06
CA LEU A 680 -12.44 -30.80 -20.67
C LEU A 680 -13.98 -30.85 -20.64
N ASP A 681 -14.60 -30.46 -19.52
CA ASP A 681 -16.05 -30.25 -19.39
C ASP A 681 -16.51 -29.21 -20.39
N LYS A 682 -15.81 -28.07 -20.56
CA LYS A 682 -16.13 -27.08 -21.61
C LYS A 682 -15.99 -27.63 -23.02
N THR A 683 -15.08 -28.57 -23.26
CA THR A 683 -14.85 -29.18 -24.58
C THR A 683 -15.87 -30.28 -24.90
N ILE A 684 -16.20 -31.13 -23.93
CA ILE A 684 -17.29 -32.11 -24.02
C ILE A 684 -18.62 -31.37 -24.15
N PHE A 685 -18.82 -30.31 -23.35
CA PHE A 685 -19.98 -29.43 -23.44
C PHE A 685 -20.03 -28.73 -24.78
N SER A 686 -18.91 -28.22 -25.34
CA SER A 686 -18.89 -27.57 -26.65
C SER A 686 -19.16 -28.56 -27.80
N LYS A 687 -18.67 -29.81 -27.75
CA LYS A 687 -19.00 -30.85 -28.75
C LYS A 687 -20.43 -31.39 -28.63
N SER A 688 -20.91 -31.58 -27.40
CA SER A 688 -22.30 -31.95 -27.10
C SER A 688 -23.27 -30.86 -27.52
N ILE A 689 -22.93 -29.60 -27.25
CA ILE A 689 -23.51 -28.39 -27.83
C ILE A 689 -23.45 -28.52 -29.34
N ILE A 690 -22.32 -28.58 -30.02
CA ILE A 690 -22.23 -28.62 -31.50
C ILE A 690 -23.15 -29.70 -32.13
N SER A 691 -23.34 -30.87 -31.51
CA SER A 691 -24.29 -31.89 -31.99
C SER A 691 -25.78 -31.51 -31.84
N SER A 692 -26.14 -30.78 -30.79
CA SER A 692 -27.52 -30.34 -30.45
C SER A 692 -27.84 -28.90 -30.90
N VAL A 693 -26.80 -28.08 -31.09
CA VAL A 693 -26.73 -26.68 -31.52
C VAL A 693 -26.63 -26.56 -33.05
N LYS A 694 -26.10 -27.58 -33.74
CA LYS A 694 -26.16 -27.66 -35.22
C LYS A 694 -27.58 -27.60 -35.77
N ILE A 695 -28.58 -28.01 -34.99
CA ILE A 695 -29.99 -28.00 -35.46
C ILE A 695 -30.73 -26.72 -35.03
N ASN A 696 -30.46 -26.15 -33.84
CA ASN A 696 -31.28 -25.04 -33.32
C ASN A 696 -30.56 -23.67 -33.19
N ILE A 697 -29.23 -23.65 -33.20
CA ILE A 697 -28.41 -22.42 -33.13
C ILE A 697 -27.85 -22.03 -34.51
N ALA A 698 -27.70 -22.95 -35.45
CA ALA A 698 -27.41 -22.60 -36.86
C ALA A 698 -28.47 -21.63 -37.43
N VAL A 699 -29.75 -21.82 -37.08
CA VAL A 699 -30.86 -20.97 -37.54
C VAL A 699 -30.92 -19.62 -36.82
N LYS A 700 -30.69 -19.58 -35.50
CA LYS A 700 -30.77 -18.33 -34.70
C LYS A 700 -29.52 -17.46 -34.79
N THR A 701 -28.34 -18.05 -34.90
CA THR A 701 -27.06 -17.32 -34.94
C THR A 701 -26.73 -16.79 -36.33
N ILE A 702 -27.17 -17.45 -37.42
CA ILE A 702 -27.06 -16.85 -38.77
C ILE A 702 -27.90 -15.57 -38.86
N PHE A 703 -29.10 -15.55 -38.28
CA PHE A 703 -29.98 -14.38 -38.31
C PHE A 703 -29.47 -13.20 -37.46
N MET A 704 -28.97 -13.45 -36.25
CA MET A 704 -28.41 -12.39 -35.39
C MET A 704 -27.07 -11.85 -35.91
N VAL A 705 -26.17 -12.72 -36.39
CA VAL A 705 -24.83 -12.29 -36.85
C VAL A 705 -24.91 -11.47 -38.14
N ILE A 706 -25.87 -11.74 -39.03
CA ILE A 706 -26.10 -10.89 -40.21
C ILE A 706 -26.62 -9.49 -39.79
N SER A 707 -27.51 -9.41 -38.82
CA SER A 707 -28.05 -8.12 -38.31
C SER A 707 -27.00 -7.27 -37.59
N THR A 708 -26.15 -7.87 -36.76
CA THR A 708 -25.11 -7.13 -36.02
C THR A 708 -23.92 -6.74 -36.89
N CYS A 709 -23.53 -7.56 -37.87
CA CYS A 709 -22.47 -7.22 -38.83
C CYS A 709 -22.88 -6.10 -39.82
N LEU A 710 -24.18 -5.93 -40.10
CA LEU A 710 -24.71 -4.81 -40.89
C LEU A 710 -24.75 -3.50 -40.09
N MET A 711 -25.02 -3.54 -38.78
CA MET A 711 -24.99 -2.37 -37.90
C MET A 711 -23.55 -1.89 -37.63
N TRP A 712 -22.61 -2.82 -37.45
CA TRP A 712 -21.23 -2.46 -37.07
C TRP A 712 -20.37 -1.93 -38.24
N LYS A 713 -20.71 -2.28 -39.50
CA LYS A 713 -20.05 -1.69 -40.69
C LYS A 713 -20.50 -0.25 -41.01
N ALA A 714 -21.60 0.23 -40.41
CA ALA A 714 -22.12 1.58 -40.64
C ALA A 714 -21.56 2.64 -39.68
N GLU A 715 -20.96 2.25 -38.55
CA GLU A 715 -20.51 3.20 -37.51
C GLU A 715 -19.01 3.53 -37.51
N PHE A 716 -18.19 2.93 -38.39
CA PHE A 716 -16.75 3.23 -38.45
C PHE A 716 -16.30 4.09 -39.64
N PHE A 717 -17.22 4.65 -40.43
CA PHE A 717 -16.87 5.45 -41.62
C PHE A 717 -17.24 6.94 -41.59
N ILE A 718 -17.85 7.44 -40.51
CA ILE A 718 -18.11 8.88 -40.36
C ILE A 718 -17.78 9.34 -38.94
N LEU A 719 -16.49 9.40 -38.62
CA LEU A 719 -15.95 10.32 -37.61
C LEU A 719 -14.49 10.69 -37.92
N PHE A 720 -14.20 10.93 -39.20
CA PHE A 720 -13.12 11.84 -39.59
C PHE A 720 -13.62 12.77 -40.70
N LYS A 721 -13.76 14.05 -40.35
CA LYS A 721 -14.07 15.23 -41.18
C LYS A 721 -15.46 15.30 -41.84
N MET A 722 -16.47 15.83 -41.14
CA MET A 722 -17.56 16.61 -41.76
C MET A 722 -18.11 17.67 -40.79
N ASP A 723 -18.58 18.78 -41.38
CA ASP A 723 -18.81 20.10 -40.79
C ASP A 723 -20.10 20.21 -39.94
N SER A 724 -20.10 21.17 -39.01
CA SER A 724 -21.05 21.41 -37.90
C SER A 724 -22.49 21.82 -38.26
N LYS A 725 -22.98 21.59 -39.49
CA LYS A 725 -24.29 22.08 -39.97
C LYS A 725 -25.33 21.02 -40.33
N TRP A 726 -25.11 19.73 -40.04
CA TRP A 726 -26.00 18.64 -40.50
C TRP A 726 -26.52 17.73 -39.37
N PHE A 727 -26.75 18.28 -38.17
CA PHE A 727 -27.41 17.59 -37.06
C PHE A 727 -28.95 17.75 -37.18
N TRP A 728 -29.64 16.80 -37.81
CA TRP A 728 -31.11 16.86 -37.86
C TRP A 728 -31.93 15.58 -37.53
N PRO A 729 -31.38 14.38 -37.32
CA PRO A 729 -32.18 13.27 -36.78
C PRO A 729 -32.16 13.19 -35.24
N LEU A 730 -31.10 13.68 -34.59
CA LEU A 730 -30.92 13.59 -33.13
C LEU A 730 -31.69 14.68 -32.35
N ASN A 731 -32.09 15.77 -33.00
CA ASN A 731 -32.86 16.84 -32.35
C ASN A 731 -34.36 16.53 -32.17
N ILE A 732 -34.89 15.49 -32.83
CA ILE A 732 -36.29 15.06 -32.64
C ILE A 732 -36.46 14.22 -31.37
N LEU A 733 -35.40 13.51 -30.94
CA LEU A 733 -35.38 12.82 -29.64
C LEU A 733 -35.30 13.80 -28.46
N ASN A 734 -34.73 15.00 -28.65
CA ASN A 734 -34.66 16.04 -27.62
C ASN A 734 -35.89 16.97 -27.54
N LEU A 735 -36.84 16.87 -28.48
CA LEU A 735 -38.07 17.69 -28.48
C LEU A 735 -39.30 16.97 -27.88
N GLN A 736 -39.09 15.83 -27.21
CA GLN A 736 -40.15 14.92 -26.73
C GLN A 736 -41.08 15.48 -25.65
N ASN A 737 -40.75 16.58 -24.97
CA ASN A 737 -41.63 17.16 -23.95
C ASN A 737 -42.74 18.09 -24.49
N ASN A 738 -42.73 18.45 -25.78
CA ASN A 738 -43.68 19.44 -26.32
C ASN A 738 -44.73 18.90 -27.31
N ILE A 739 -44.71 17.60 -27.65
CA ILE A 739 -45.64 17.03 -28.65
C ILE A 739 -46.73 16.15 -28.00
N PHE A 740 -46.46 15.52 -26.85
CA PHE A 740 -47.46 14.73 -26.11
C PHE A 740 -47.77 15.41 -24.79
N GLY A 741 -48.62 16.43 -24.84
CA GLY A 741 -49.19 17.03 -23.65
C GLY A 741 -50.01 16.02 -22.84
N GLY A 742 -49.81 16.02 -21.52
CA GLY A 742 -50.77 15.46 -20.57
C GLY A 742 -50.63 13.97 -20.25
N GLN A 743 -50.24 13.70 -19.00
CA GLN A 743 -50.62 12.55 -18.16
C GLN A 743 -50.86 11.20 -18.89
N GLY A 744 -49.79 10.44 -19.13
CA GLY A 744 -49.84 9.01 -19.47
C GLY A 744 -48.63 8.29 -18.86
N LYS A 745 -48.82 7.06 -18.35
CA LYS A 745 -47.79 6.28 -17.64
C LYS A 745 -46.66 5.82 -18.59
N GLU A 746 -45.41 5.86 -18.11
CA GLU A 746 -44.17 5.53 -18.85
C GLU A 746 -44.12 4.12 -19.49
N GLU A 747 -44.95 3.16 -19.05
CA GLU A 747 -44.91 1.80 -19.58
C GLU A 747 -45.57 1.65 -20.98
N ASP A 748 -46.53 2.51 -21.36
CA ASP A 748 -47.14 2.47 -22.69
C ASP A 748 -46.31 3.21 -23.77
N MET A 749 -45.33 4.04 -23.38
CA MET A 749 -44.48 4.78 -24.33
C MET A 749 -43.39 3.92 -24.97
N HIS A 750 -42.77 2.99 -24.22
CA HIS A 750 -41.72 2.12 -24.77
C HIS A 750 -42.23 1.14 -25.83
N GLN A 751 -43.47 0.65 -25.69
CA GLN A 751 -44.07 -0.25 -26.68
C GLN A 751 -44.40 0.46 -27.99
N ASN A 752 -44.87 1.72 -27.94
CA ASN A 752 -45.24 2.48 -29.13
C ASN A 752 -44.03 2.94 -29.97
N VAL A 753 -42.90 3.29 -29.34
CA VAL A 753 -41.66 3.64 -30.06
C VAL A 753 -41.07 2.41 -30.76
N THR A 754 -41.07 1.26 -30.09
CA THR A 754 -40.58 0.00 -30.67
C THR A 754 -41.46 -0.48 -31.82
N LEU A 755 -42.78 -0.33 -31.69
CA LEU A 755 -43.74 -0.67 -32.73
C LEU A 755 -43.64 0.28 -33.93
N PHE A 756 -43.42 1.57 -33.71
CA PHE A 756 -43.23 2.55 -34.78
C PHE A 756 -41.94 2.30 -35.57
N SER A 757 -40.83 2.01 -34.88
CA SER A 757 -39.56 1.64 -35.53
C SER A 757 -39.68 0.34 -36.31
N PHE A 758 -40.43 -0.65 -35.79
CA PHE A 758 -40.68 -1.92 -36.47
C PHE A 758 -41.55 -1.74 -37.72
N VAL A 759 -42.65 -0.98 -37.63
CA VAL A 759 -43.54 -0.70 -38.77
C VAL A 759 -42.82 0.11 -39.86
N LEU A 760 -42.02 1.10 -39.48
CA LEU A 760 -41.23 1.91 -40.41
C LEU A 760 -40.19 1.05 -41.16
N LEU A 761 -39.47 0.17 -40.44
CA LEU A 761 -38.55 -0.77 -41.07
C LEU A 761 -39.27 -1.72 -42.05
N THR A 762 -40.45 -2.20 -41.66
CA THR A 762 -41.23 -3.15 -42.47
C THR A 762 -41.75 -2.50 -43.75
N LEU A 763 -42.17 -1.24 -43.69
CA LEU A 763 -42.61 -0.47 -44.86
C LEU A 763 -41.45 -0.14 -45.81
N ILE A 764 -40.28 0.20 -45.27
CA ILE A 764 -39.07 0.46 -46.05
C ILE A 764 -38.63 -0.82 -46.78
N VAL A 765 -38.61 -1.96 -46.07
CA VAL A 765 -38.23 -3.25 -46.66
C VAL A 765 -39.25 -3.69 -47.72
N LYS A 766 -40.54 -3.47 -47.50
CA LYS A 766 -41.60 -3.78 -48.48
C LYS A 766 -41.44 -2.96 -49.76
N LYS A 767 -41.17 -1.65 -49.67
CA LYS A 767 -40.96 -0.81 -50.86
C LYS A 767 -39.67 -1.12 -51.61
N ILE A 768 -38.58 -1.45 -50.89
CA ILE A 768 -37.32 -1.89 -51.52
C ILE A 768 -37.53 -3.23 -52.25
N TRP A 769 -38.34 -4.12 -51.69
CA TRP A 769 -38.70 -5.40 -52.33
C TRP A 769 -39.56 -5.21 -53.58
N GLU A 770 -40.57 -4.32 -53.55
CA GLU A 770 -41.39 -3.98 -54.71
C GLU A 770 -40.58 -3.29 -55.82
N TYR A 771 -39.63 -2.41 -55.46
CA TYR A 771 -38.75 -1.74 -56.42
C TYR A 771 -37.77 -2.70 -57.10
N ARG A 772 -37.14 -3.61 -56.33
CA ARG A 772 -36.24 -4.65 -56.87
C ARG A 772 -36.94 -5.69 -57.73
N LYS A 773 -38.23 -5.93 -57.50
CA LYS A 773 -39.04 -6.85 -58.32
C LYS A 773 -39.33 -6.29 -59.72
N ASN A 774 -39.40 -4.96 -59.86
CA ASN A 774 -39.81 -4.31 -61.10
C ASN A 774 -38.64 -3.79 -61.97
N ASN A 775 -37.47 -3.52 -61.40
CA ASN A 775 -36.31 -3.00 -62.15
C ASN A 775 -35.07 -3.87 -61.94
N ASN A 776 -34.76 -4.73 -62.92
CA ASN A 776 -33.58 -5.59 -62.96
C ASN A 776 -32.31 -4.82 -63.33
N ASN A 777 -31.87 -3.84 -62.53
CA ASN A 777 -30.50 -3.34 -62.60
C ASN A 777 -29.97 -2.83 -61.25
N ASN A 778 -28.75 -3.25 -60.92
CA ASN A 778 -28.11 -3.16 -59.60
C ASN A 778 -27.21 -1.92 -59.43
N ASP A 779 -27.67 -0.74 -59.83
CA ASP A 779 -26.94 0.50 -59.54
C ASP A 779 -27.47 1.16 -58.25
N ILE A 780 -26.83 0.85 -57.13
CA ILE A 780 -27.22 1.26 -55.76
C ILE A 780 -26.98 2.76 -55.52
N ASN A 781 -26.13 3.41 -56.31
CA ASN A 781 -25.77 4.82 -56.11
C ASN A 781 -26.85 5.82 -56.52
N PHE A 782 -27.90 5.39 -57.24
CA PHE A 782 -29.03 6.26 -57.59
C PHE A 782 -30.20 6.19 -56.57
N ILE A 783 -30.20 5.19 -55.67
CA ILE A 783 -31.28 4.93 -54.71
C ILE A 783 -31.31 5.97 -53.58
N GLY A 784 -30.15 6.52 -53.20
CA GLY A 784 -30.05 7.49 -52.12
C GLY A 784 -30.76 8.82 -52.42
N THR A 785 -30.77 9.25 -53.68
CA THR A 785 -31.23 10.58 -54.07
C THR A 785 -32.73 10.65 -54.34
N GLU A 786 -33.37 9.57 -54.81
CA GLU A 786 -34.81 9.53 -55.11
C GLU A 786 -35.67 9.18 -53.88
N ILE A 787 -35.16 8.34 -52.96
CA ILE A 787 -35.88 7.99 -51.72
C ILE A 787 -35.98 9.20 -50.78
N PHE A 788 -35.01 10.12 -50.81
CA PHE A 788 -34.97 11.30 -49.93
C PHE A 788 -35.53 12.59 -50.54
N THR A 789 -35.90 12.62 -51.82
CA THR A 789 -36.57 13.79 -52.44
C THR A 789 -38.07 13.63 -52.59
N THR A 790 -38.63 12.44 -52.30
CA THR A 790 -40.09 12.18 -52.33
C THR A 790 -40.71 12.05 -50.93
N HIS A 791 -39.93 12.28 -49.87
CA HIS A 791 -40.33 12.53 -48.48
C HIS A 791 -39.58 13.76 -47.99
#